data_AF-A0A351YE87-F1
#
_entry.id   AF-A0A351YE87-F1
#
_cell.length_a   1.000
_cell.length_b   1.000
_cell.length_c   1.000
_cell.angle_alpha   90.00
_cell.angle_beta   90.00
_cell.angle_gamma   90.00
#
_symmetry.space_group_name_H-M   'P 1'
#
loop_
_entity.id
_entity.type
_entity.pdbx_description
1 polymer ?
#
loop_
_entity_poly.entity_id
_entity_poly.type
_entity_poly.pdbx_seq_one_letter_code
_entity_poly.pdbx_strand_id
1 'polypeptide(L)'
;EQSRIWIGTNKGVVLVEGDDGRTTQVVSVPNAYKACSFEGKMFFISSEGVISRLDEENRSAREVARISNADGLADGLLMVQGVMPLLDDWYIFTSTGGYKFNYHTCRLEPAGQLDIPNGHVMRDNRGDYWICNNTGSMWYVNTQTQEVRQFRFMDPNKMGYIDRERYNIVHDSRDIIWVSTYGNGLFAYDLHTGELQHFTASIDGSSHIRSNYLQYVMEDSEQGIWISSEFAGVSRLSVLNGSVRRLYPSGGDKQNNSNIIRVATYMMGDGQVWVSTRSGDLFAYDKNFEVRHREHFAHSNIYAVAEDSNGKLWLGSRGNGLCIDGVWYKRNKNDTTALSFDHIFSLYCDSKRRMWVGTFGGGLDLAIPQQDGSYTFRHFLTKAYGQRQVRAIAEDDYGRIWAGTSDGVYVLSAELDKVWEFSSRNETMKSNEVRCIYKDRAGRMWLGTAGAGLCVCHPGADLKQIRFEHYNTNDGLVNDIVQSILEDRDGHFWISTEYGISCFILPERSFRNYFFSAYELGNVYTENSGCLLPDGNLLFGSNYGLIVFDPLAVKSTRALDSFGGVTLTSLHVNGAEIRPDMPGSLLSNDIAYTDKIRLGHKQNSFTVYFSTFNYSPENEANYTYKLENYDEAWNAPSAQNFAMYRNLPPGNYTLRVRACKGATDMAGGKETVLDIVIRPPFYQTTAAYAVYFFLLLLIVGLSLRTMHKFNVLRNRIEVEKQLTEYKLMFFTNISHEYRTPLTLIRGALERLAEMKQKIPRELLPSLKIMEKNTVRLLRLIDQLLEFRKMQGNKLALSLEETDVMKFLYEIYLNFRDMAESKKIDFRYLPSTETYSMYIDKGNVDKVTYNLLSNAFKYTPANGKVYFRVNVREDISRLEISVADSGVGIPKEKRGELFSRFMQSSFSADSVGVGLHLTHELVSLHKGTITYSENEGGGSIFTVMLPLNADVYEQKDFLKPSPLQAAKPEASFLKDDTEPSMPAEDDAKPSAATLNEHRVLIIDDDDDIRRFLAEDIGQYFKVRVASDGKSGLEEARVYNPDLIICDVLMPDMNGFEVTRRLKEDFNTSHIPIVLLTALDSPEMRLKGVKQGADLYIGKPFSMKYLLACIKNLIGQRDKLRAKFFRDLSVQANALITSKSDQNFLDELNAYIEQRIADPDLSLNDLANAMHLGKTTLSSKVSGITGYPPIKYIRLIRLRHAAKLLKEQTHTVSEVCYMVGFSDPYYFSKCFKQQFGVPPSSYGMMQADGEKDEQQSQA
;
A
#
# COMPACT_ATOMS: atom_id res chain seq x y z
N GLU A 1 20.43 24.51 -56.46
CA GLU A 1 21.74 25.18 -56.25
C GLU A 1 21.69 26.64 -55.81
N GLN A 2 20.54 27.30 -55.65
CA GLN A 2 20.43 28.43 -54.72
C GLN A 2 19.11 28.29 -53.96
N SER A 3 19.16 28.15 -52.63
CA SER A 3 18.03 27.99 -51.71
C SER A 3 17.23 29.29 -51.56
N ARG A 4 16.79 29.86 -52.68
CA ARG A 4 16.03 31.11 -52.75
C ARG A 4 14.53 30.80 -52.62
N ILE A 5 13.88 31.32 -51.58
CA ILE A 5 12.44 31.15 -51.38
C ILE A 5 11.73 32.37 -52.00
N TRP A 6 10.81 32.13 -52.93
CA TRP A 6 10.00 33.17 -53.57
C TRP A 6 8.58 33.14 -53.00
N ILE A 7 8.07 34.31 -52.57
CA ILE A 7 6.74 34.46 -51.99
C ILE A 7 5.93 35.43 -52.85
N GLY A 8 4.84 34.96 -53.46
CA GLY A 8 3.86 35.82 -54.13
C GLY A 8 2.94 36.49 -53.10
N THR A 9 2.74 37.80 -53.22
CA THR A 9 1.85 38.59 -52.37
C THR A 9 0.89 39.40 -53.23
N ASN A 10 -0.16 39.95 -52.62
CA ASN A 10 -1.06 40.90 -53.28
C ASN A 10 -0.35 42.15 -53.82
N LYS A 11 0.83 42.49 -53.28
CA LYS A 11 1.64 43.66 -53.66
C LYS A 11 2.77 43.35 -54.63
N GLY A 12 3.04 42.08 -54.94
CA GLY A 12 4.23 41.70 -55.70
C GLY A 12 4.87 40.37 -55.29
N VAL A 13 6.00 40.05 -55.91
CA VAL A 13 6.82 38.88 -55.56
C VAL A 13 7.98 39.32 -54.67
N VAL A 14 8.15 38.61 -53.57
CA VAL A 14 9.19 38.80 -52.56
C VAL A 14 10.19 37.65 -52.64
N LEU A 15 11.48 37.96 -52.62
CA LEU A 15 12.56 36.98 -52.49
C LEU A 15 13.06 36.97 -51.04
N VAL A 16 13.16 35.79 -50.45
CA VAL A 16 13.85 35.56 -49.18
C VAL A 16 15.29 35.13 -49.50
N GLU A 17 16.27 35.95 -49.11
CA GLU A 17 17.69 35.64 -49.26
C GLU A 17 18.26 35.20 -47.90
N GLY A 18 18.91 34.03 -47.83
CA GLY A 18 19.68 33.56 -46.67
C GLY A 18 18.90 32.92 -45.50
N ASP A 19 19.63 32.31 -44.57
CA ASP A 19 19.10 31.71 -43.32
C ASP A 19 18.63 32.77 -42.29
N ASP A 20 18.91 34.05 -42.55
CA ASP A 20 18.55 35.20 -41.73
C ASP A 20 17.16 35.79 -42.05
N GLY A 21 16.46 35.23 -43.04
CA GLY A 21 15.04 35.51 -43.31
C GLY A 21 14.75 36.91 -43.87
N ARG A 22 15.76 37.60 -44.41
CA ARG A 22 15.58 38.94 -45.01
C ARG A 22 14.77 38.83 -46.30
N THR A 23 13.67 39.59 -46.33
CA THR A 23 12.75 39.66 -47.48
C THR A 23 13.01 40.92 -48.30
N THR A 24 13.21 40.75 -49.61
CA THR A 24 13.33 41.86 -50.56
C THR A 24 12.21 41.75 -51.58
N GLN A 25 11.40 42.80 -51.76
CA GLN A 25 10.42 42.83 -52.84
C GLN A 25 11.17 43.00 -54.17
N VAL A 26 11.12 41.98 -55.03
CA VAL A 26 11.86 41.97 -56.30
C VAL A 26 10.99 42.41 -57.47
N VAL A 27 9.67 42.23 -57.38
CA VAL A 27 8.75 42.54 -58.48
C VAL A 27 7.46 43.15 -57.95
N SER A 28 7.01 44.28 -58.51
CA SER A 28 5.70 44.89 -58.23
C SER A 28 4.62 44.41 -59.21
N VAL A 29 4.42 43.08 -59.32
CA VAL A 29 3.31 42.51 -60.08
C VAL A 29 2.14 42.32 -59.12
N PRO A 30 1.06 43.12 -59.22
CA PRO A 30 -0.10 42.94 -58.36
C PRO A 30 -0.73 41.55 -58.58
N ASN A 31 -1.17 40.92 -57.49
CA ASN A 31 -1.90 39.65 -57.49
C ASN A 31 -1.16 38.43 -58.09
N ALA A 32 0.13 38.23 -57.78
CA ALA A 32 0.84 37.00 -58.14
C ALA A 32 0.19 35.77 -57.47
N TYR A 33 -0.51 34.94 -58.26
CA TYR A 33 -1.28 33.79 -57.81
C TYR A 33 -0.43 32.54 -57.64
N LYS A 34 0.45 32.24 -58.60
CA LYS A 34 1.35 31.07 -58.54
C LYS A 34 2.64 31.32 -59.29
N ALA A 35 3.71 30.63 -58.90
CA ALA A 35 5.03 30.73 -59.49
C ALA A 35 5.54 29.35 -59.91
N CYS A 36 6.34 29.29 -60.97
CA CYS A 36 7.03 28.08 -61.39
C CYS A 36 8.44 28.41 -61.88
N SER A 37 9.42 27.60 -61.48
CA SER A 37 10.79 27.67 -61.97
C SER A 37 11.00 26.70 -63.12
N PHE A 38 11.57 27.17 -64.23
CA PHE A 38 11.95 26.32 -65.37
C PHE A 38 13.31 26.76 -65.91
N GLU A 39 14.28 25.83 -65.99
CA GLU A 39 15.67 26.09 -66.43
C GLU A 39 16.31 27.35 -65.79
N GLY A 40 16.13 27.53 -64.49
CA GLY A 40 16.67 28.69 -63.75
C GLY A 40 15.91 30.00 -63.95
N LYS A 41 14.88 30.04 -64.80
CA LYS A 41 14.00 31.22 -64.99
C LYS A 41 12.74 31.09 -64.15
N MET A 42 12.32 32.19 -63.54
CA MET A 42 11.07 32.25 -62.76
C MET A 42 9.93 32.82 -63.59
N PHE A 43 8.82 32.09 -63.64
CA PHE A 43 7.55 32.51 -64.23
C PHE A 43 6.49 32.70 -63.15
N PHE A 44 5.67 33.72 -63.32
CA PHE A 44 4.58 34.08 -62.41
C PHE A 44 3.30 34.22 -63.20
N ILE A 45 2.18 33.80 -62.61
CA ILE A 45 0.85 34.05 -63.14
C ILE A 45 0.06 34.87 -62.14
N SER A 46 -0.61 35.92 -62.60
CA SER A 46 -1.55 36.68 -61.77
C SER A 46 -2.90 35.96 -61.64
N SER A 47 -3.70 36.32 -60.64
CA SER A 47 -5.07 35.79 -60.51
C SER A 47 -5.94 36.07 -61.74
N GLU A 48 -5.61 37.12 -62.50
CA GLU A 48 -6.30 37.58 -63.71
C GLU A 48 -5.73 36.95 -65.00
N GLY A 49 -4.83 35.98 -64.90
CA GLY A 49 -4.30 35.25 -66.07
C GLY A 49 -3.17 35.94 -66.83
N VAL A 50 -2.44 36.88 -66.20
CA VAL A 50 -1.25 37.52 -66.78
C VAL A 50 -0.01 36.70 -66.43
N ILE A 51 0.71 36.22 -67.44
CA ILE A 51 1.94 35.44 -67.27
C ILE A 51 3.13 36.37 -67.45
N SER A 52 3.94 36.50 -66.40
CA SER A 52 5.13 37.33 -66.39
C SER A 52 6.37 36.51 -66.11
N ARG A 53 7.48 36.84 -66.78
CA ARG A 53 8.80 36.22 -66.54
C ARG A 53 9.69 37.21 -65.81
N LEU A 54 10.42 36.73 -64.79
CA LEU A 54 11.43 37.53 -64.12
C LEU A 54 12.60 37.83 -65.07
N ASP A 55 12.97 39.10 -65.15
CA ASP A 55 14.24 39.55 -65.69
C ASP A 55 15.21 39.76 -64.52
N GLU A 56 16.20 38.89 -64.38
CA GLU A 56 17.17 38.94 -63.27
C GLU A 56 18.08 40.16 -63.35
N GLU A 57 18.36 40.70 -64.56
CA GLU A 57 19.22 41.87 -64.74
C GLU A 57 18.54 43.16 -64.25
N ASN A 58 17.25 43.31 -64.56
CA ASN A 58 16.50 44.52 -64.25
C ASN A 58 15.64 44.42 -62.99
N ARG A 59 15.65 43.28 -62.28
CA ARG A 59 14.76 42.97 -61.14
C ARG A 59 13.33 43.43 -61.43
N SER A 60 12.82 43.09 -62.61
CA SER A 60 11.48 43.44 -63.04
C SER A 60 10.84 42.22 -63.69
N ALA A 61 9.51 42.13 -63.65
CA ALA A 61 8.81 41.09 -64.38
C ALA A 61 8.25 41.67 -65.68
N ARG A 62 8.55 41.00 -66.78
CA ARG A 62 8.03 41.34 -68.10
C ARG A 62 6.85 40.42 -68.40
N GLU A 63 5.72 40.99 -68.78
CA GLU A 63 4.60 40.22 -69.32
C GLU A 63 5.05 39.49 -70.59
N VAL A 64 4.91 38.17 -70.61
CA VAL A 64 5.30 37.30 -71.73
C VAL A 64 4.10 36.68 -72.44
N ALA A 65 2.96 36.55 -71.75
CA ALA A 65 1.69 36.10 -72.32
C ALA A 65 0.51 36.52 -71.43
N ARG A 66 -0.70 36.55 -72.00
CA ARG A 66 -1.95 36.86 -71.28
C ARG A 66 -3.09 35.99 -71.82
N ILE A 67 -3.91 35.48 -70.91
CA ILE A 67 -5.13 34.74 -71.24
C ILE A 67 -6.23 35.77 -71.54
N SER A 68 -6.74 35.79 -72.77
CA SER A 68 -7.82 36.70 -73.19
C SER A 68 -9.19 36.14 -72.81
N ASN A 69 -10.09 36.99 -72.30
CA ASN A 69 -11.51 36.64 -72.12
C ASN A 69 -12.13 36.39 -73.49
N ALA A 70 -12.53 35.14 -73.78
CA ALA A 70 -13.29 34.83 -74.98
C ALA A 70 -14.75 35.31 -74.81
N ASP A 71 -15.23 36.08 -75.79
CA ASP A 71 -16.62 36.44 -76.09
C ASP A 71 -17.52 36.98 -74.96
N GLY A 72 -17.52 38.30 -74.78
CA GLY A 72 -18.75 39.09 -74.61
C GLY A 72 -19.66 38.83 -73.40
N LEU A 73 -19.23 38.04 -72.40
CA LEU A 73 -19.96 37.87 -71.15
C LEU A 73 -19.63 39.01 -70.18
N ALA A 74 -20.65 39.81 -69.87
CA ALA A 74 -20.61 40.86 -68.86
C ALA A 74 -20.28 40.28 -67.46
N ASP A 75 -19.35 40.93 -66.76
CA ASP A 75 -19.02 40.78 -65.32
C ASP A 75 -18.59 39.41 -64.76
N GLY A 76 -18.07 38.50 -65.58
CA GLY A 76 -17.30 37.35 -65.09
C GLY A 76 -15.79 37.63 -65.04
N LEU A 77 -15.22 37.92 -63.87
CA LEU A 77 -13.75 37.98 -63.72
C LEU A 77 -13.13 36.64 -64.11
N LEU A 78 -12.21 36.64 -65.09
CA LEU A 78 -11.35 35.48 -65.37
C LEU A 78 -10.46 35.24 -64.16
N MET A 79 -10.61 34.07 -63.53
CA MET A 79 -9.87 33.71 -62.32
C MET A 79 -9.09 32.42 -62.58
N VAL A 80 -7.79 32.45 -62.29
CA VAL A 80 -6.95 31.24 -62.30
C VAL A 80 -7.34 30.35 -61.12
N GLN A 81 -7.75 29.11 -61.41
CA GLN A 81 -8.26 28.12 -60.44
C GLN A 81 -7.23 27.05 -60.07
N GLY A 82 -6.26 26.82 -60.95
CA GLY A 82 -5.22 25.82 -60.77
C GLY A 82 -4.14 25.97 -61.82
N VAL A 83 -2.93 25.50 -61.50
CA VAL A 83 -1.84 25.39 -62.47
C VAL A 83 -1.07 24.10 -62.24
N MET A 84 -0.55 23.54 -63.31
CA MET A 84 0.14 22.26 -63.37
C MET A 84 1.35 22.37 -64.30
N PRO A 85 2.58 22.43 -63.79
CA PRO A 85 3.76 22.31 -64.64
C PRO A 85 3.93 20.85 -65.08
N LEU A 86 4.15 20.63 -66.38
CA LEU A 86 4.37 19.31 -66.97
C LEU A 86 5.41 19.42 -68.09
N LEU A 87 6.60 18.88 -67.83
CA LEU A 87 7.78 19.01 -68.72
C LEU A 87 8.03 20.49 -69.13
N ASP A 88 7.96 20.78 -70.43
CA ASP A 88 8.25 22.09 -71.02
C ASP A 88 7.05 23.05 -71.00
N ASP A 89 5.93 22.61 -70.43
CA ASP A 89 4.66 23.30 -70.52
C ASP A 89 4.04 23.59 -69.16
N TRP A 90 3.40 24.74 -69.06
CA TRP A 90 2.63 25.17 -67.90
C TRP A 90 1.14 25.14 -68.22
N TYR A 91 0.44 24.15 -67.69
CA TYR A 91 -1.01 24.08 -67.81
C TYR A 91 -1.65 25.00 -66.78
N ILE A 92 -2.61 25.81 -67.22
CA ILE A 92 -3.27 26.84 -66.44
C ILE A 92 -4.77 26.65 -66.63
N PHE A 93 -5.46 26.40 -65.53
CA PHE A 93 -6.91 26.21 -65.50
C PHE A 93 -7.57 27.47 -64.97
N THR A 94 -8.53 28.01 -65.72
CA THR A 94 -9.27 29.23 -65.36
C THR A 94 -10.74 28.91 -65.15
N SER A 95 -11.53 29.92 -64.75
CA SER A 95 -12.98 29.81 -64.66
C SER A 95 -13.67 29.50 -65.99
N THR A 96 -13.01 29.74 -67.13
CA THR A 96 -13.57 29.61 -68.47
C THR A 96 -13.00 28.45 -69.30
N GLY A 97 -11.80 27.96 -68.99
CA GLY A 97 -11.16 26.87 -69.73
C GLY A 97 -9.72 26.58 -69.29
N GLY A 98 -9.09 25.61 -69.92
CA GLY A 98 -7.69 25.23 -69.73
C GLY A 98 -6.78 25.74 -70.84
N TYR A 99 -5.63 26.28 -70.46
CA TYR A 99 -4.61 26.82 -71.36
C TYR A 99 -3.26 26.16 -71.08
N LYS A 100 -2.45 26.04 -72.12
CA LYS A 100 -1.11 25.49 -72.09
C LYS A 100 -0.12 26.59 -72.50
N PHE A 101 0.80 26.94 -71.60
CA PHE A 101 1.86 27.91 -71.85
C PHE A 101 3.20 27.20 -72.00
N ASN A 102 3.81 27.27 -73.17
CA ASN A 102 5.12 26.64 -73.39
C ASN A 102 6.26 27.56 -72.92
N TYR A 103 7.12 27.07 -72.00
CA TYR A 103 8.16 27.90 -71.37
C TYR A 103 9.21 28.42 -72.35
N HIS A 104 9.53 27.67 -73.41
CA HIS A 104 10.53 28.06 -74.40
C HIS A 104 10.01 29.11 -75.38
N THR A 105 8.84 28.88 -75.97
CA THR A 105 8.26 29.76 -76.99
C THR A 105 7.48 30.94 -76.41
N CYS A 106 7.14 30.89 -75.11
CA CYS A 106 6.25 31.83 -74.44
C CYS A 106 4.87 31.98 -75.15
N ARG A 107 4.41 30.94 -75.86
CA ARG A 107 3.11 30.93 -76.52
C ARG A 107 2.06 30.28 -75.64
N LEU A 108 0.85 30.84 -75.72
CA LEU A 108 -0.34 30.31 -75.06
C LEU A 108 -1.21 29.62 -76.10
N GLU A 109 -1.59 28.38 -75.83
CA GLU A 109 -2.47 27.56 -76.67
C GLU A 109 -3.58 26.94 -75.81
N PRO A 110 -4.75 26.59 -76.37
CA PRO A 110 -5.76 25.81 -75.65
C PRO A 110 -5.18 24.46 -75.17
N ALA A 111 -5.55 24.01 -73.97
CA ALA A 111 -4.96 22.83 -73.34
C ALA A 111 -5.42 21.47 -73.93
N GLY A 112 -6.19 21.46 -75.02
CA GLY A 112 -6.63 20.25 -75.70
C GLY A 112 -7.50 19.36 -74.80
N GLN A 113 -7.05 18.12 -74.52
CA GLN A 113 -7.76 17.19 -73.62
C GLN A 113 -7.84 17.68 -72.16
N LEU A 114 -7.01 18.67 -71.79
CA LEU A 114 -7.01 19.33 -70.48
C LEU A 114 -7.66 20.72 -70.53
N ASP A 115 -8.48 21.01 -71.54
CA ASP A 115 -9.36 22.19 -71.54
C ASP A 115 -10.52 21.99 -70.55
N ILE A 116 -10.22 22.19 -69.26
CA ILE A 116 -11.11 21.91 -68.14
C ILE A 116 -11.45 23.23 -67.44
N PRO A 117 -12.62 23.82 -67.71
CA PRO A 117 -13.09 25.00 -66.98
C PRO A 117 -13.23 24.70 -65.50
N ASN A 118 -12.84 25.64 -64.64
CA ASN A 118 -12.80 25.49 -63.18
C ASN A 118 -11.90 24.35 -62.66
N GLY A 119 -10.87 23.97 -63.44
CA GLY A 119 -9.92 22.93 -63.04
C GLY A 119 -9.13 23.29 -61.78
N HIS A 120 -9.32 22.52 -60.72
CA HIS A 120 -8.50 22.53 -59.51
C HIS A 120 -7.50 21.39 -59.56
N VAL A 121 -6.21 21.71 -59.38
CA VAL A 121 -5.11 20.74 -59.50
C VAL A 121 -4.68 20.25 -58.13
N MET A 122 -4.61 18.94 -57.99
CA MET A 122 -4.10 18.19 -56.84
C MET A 122 -2.91 17.33 -57.27
N ARG A 123 -2.10 16.91 -56.31
CA ARG A 123 -0.94 16.03 -56.55
C ARG A 123 -1.00 14.86 -55.59
N ASP A 124 -0.78 13.65 -56.07
CA ASP A 124 -0.70 12.46 -55.22
C ASP A 124 0.72 12.26 -54.63
N ASN A 125 0.87 11.18 -53.87
CA ASN A 125 2.12 10.81 -53.19
C ASN A 125 3.24 10.31 -54.12
N ARG A 126 2.97 10.01 -55.40
CA ARG A 126 3.99 9.71 -56.43
C ARG A 126 4.35 10.93 -57.25
N GLY A 127 3.57 11.99 -57.10
CA GLY A 127 3.80 13.25 -57.74
C GLY A 127 3.02 13.44 -59.03
N ASP A 128 2.09 12.54 -59.36
CA ASP A 128 1.19 12.69 -60.51
C ASP A 128 0.05 13.67 -60.20
N TYR A 129 -0.58 14.20 -61.25
CA TYR A 129 -1.57 15.27 -61.12
C TYR A 129 -3.00 14.76 -61.27
N TRP A 130 -3.89 15.33 -60.46
CA TRP A 130 -5.32 15.08 -60.52
C TRP A 130 -6.06 16.40 -60.63
N ILE A 131 -6.89 16.55 -61.65
CA ILE A 131 -7.66 17.77 -61.89
C ILE A 131 -9.13 17.48 -61.64
N CYS A 132 -9.83 18.31 -60.87
CA CYS A 132 -11.27 18.22 -60.68
C CYS A 132 -11.94 19.56 -60.98
N ASN A 133 -13.24 19.58 -61.30
CA ASN A 133 -13.91 20.80 -61.76
C ASN A 133 -15.35 21.00 -61.24
N ASN A 134 -15.67 20.42 -60.09
CA ASN A 134 -17.02 20.51 -59.50
C ASN A 134 -18.14 19.89 -60.35
N THR A 135 -17.84 18.90 -61.20
CA THR A 135 -18.84 18.17 -62.02
C THR A 135 -19.03 16.70 -61.64
N GLY A 136 -18.25 16.21 -60.68
CA GLY A 136 -18.09 14.81 -60.28
C GLY A 136 -17.03 14.05 -61.09
N SER A 137 -16.37 14.72 -62.05
CA SER A 137 -15.31 14.14 -62.88
C SER A 137 -13.93 14.57 -62.41
N MET A 138 -12.96 13.66 -62.57
CA MET A 138 -11.56 13.90 -62.22
C MET A 138 -10.64 13.38 -63.33
N TRP A 139 -9.64 14.17 -63.70
CA TRP A 139 -8.65 13.82 -64.73
C TRP A 139 -7.32 13.50 -64.06
N TYR A 140 -6.84 12.28 -64.22
CA TYR A 140 -5.51 11.83 -63.84
C TYR A 140 -4.53 12.14 -64.97
N VAL A 141 -3.39 12.71 -64.63
CA VAL A 141 -2.28 13.01 -65.55
C VAL A 141 -1.01 12.40 -64.98
N ASN A 142 -0.52 11.35 -65.63
CA ASN A 142 0.73 10.74 -65.26
C ASN A 142 1.90 11.64 -65.70
N THR A 143 2.75 12.03 -64.75
CA THR A 143 3.81 13.03 -65.00
C THR A 143 4.95 12.53 -65.88
N GLN A 144 5.16 11.22 -65.95
CA GLN A 144 6.24 10.60 -66.72
C GLN A 144 5.80 10.29 -68.15
N THR A 145 4.62 9.67 -68.30
CA THR A 145 4.10 9.23 -69.61
C THR A 145 3.24 10.28 -70.31
N GLN A 146 2.81 11.31 -69.59
CA GLN A 146 1.83 12.32 -70.04
C GLN A 146 0.45 11.74 -70.38
N GLU A 147 0.16 10.49 -69.99
CA GLU A 147 -1.14 9.88 -70.21
C GLU A 147 -2.22 10.60 -69.38
N VAL A 148 -3.32 10.97 -70.03
CA VAL A 148 -4.50 11.58 -69.40
C VAL A 148 -5.63 10.56 -69.35
N ARG A 149 -6.16 10.29 -68.15
CA ARG A 149 -7.35 9.45 -67.95
C ARG A 149 -8.43 10.22 -67.22
N GLN A 150 -9.68 10.06 -67.63
CA GLN A 150 -10.83 10.66 -66.96
C GLN A 150 -11.60 9.62 -66.15
N PHE A 151 -11.85 9.93 -64.89
CA PHE A 151 -12.67 9.18 -63.96
C PHE A 151 -13.93 9.98 -63.61
N ARG A 152 -15.02 9.28 -63.30
CA ARG A 152 -16.23 9.89 -62.78
C ARG A 152 -16.57 9.29 -61.43
N PHE A 153 -16.35 10.05 -60.38
CA PHE A 153 -16.50 9.58 -58.99
C PHE A 153 -17.80 10.03 -58.35
N MET A 154 -18.48 11.07 -58.86
CA MET A 154 -19.78 11.52 -58.36
C MET A 154 -20.81 11.74 -59.48
N ASP A 155 -22.06 11.47 -59.14
CA ASP A 155 -23.22 11.74 -59.99
C ASP A 155 -23.60 13.24 -59.86
N PRO A 156 -23.91 13.95 -60.96
CA PRO A 156 -24.37 15.34 -60.95
C PRO A 156 -25.54 15.61 -60.01
N ASN A 157 -26.42 14.62 -59.80
CA ASN A 157 -27.54 14.76 -58.88
C ASN A 157 -27.10 14.82 -57.41
N LYS A 158 -25.99 14.15 -57.06
CA LYS A 158 -25.38 14.22 -55.71
C LYS A 158 -24.55 15.48 -55.53
N MET A 159 -24.00 16.05 -56.61
CA MET A 159 -23.24 17.30 -56.60
C MET A 159 -24.06 18.48 -56.05
N GLY A 160 -25.39 18.48 -56.22
CA GLY A 160 -26.26 19.54 -55.69
C GLY A 160 -26.38 19.60 -54.17
N TYR A 161 -25.95 18.55 -53.46
CA TYR A 161 -26.01 18.47 -51.99
C TYR A 161 -24.67 18.73 -51.31
N ILE A 162 -23.59 18.95 -52.07
CA ILE A 162 -22.25 19.24 -51.54
C ILE A 162 -21.79 20.61 -52.02
N ASP A 163 -21.06 21.32 -51.16
CA ASP A 163 -20.59 22.68 -51.43
C ASP A 163 -19.42 22.70 -52.41
N ARG A 164 -18.47 21.78 -52.24
CA ARG A 164 -17.29 21.63 -53.10
C ARG A 164 -16.84 20.18 -53.14
N GLU A 165 -16.28 19.77 -54.28
CA GLU A 165 -15.57 18.50 -54.37
C GLU A 165 -14.36 18.48 -53.45
N ARG A 166 -14.27 17.42 -52.64
CA ARG A 166 -13.10 17.16 -51.78
C ARG A 166 -12.66 15.73 -52.05
N TYR A 167 -11.46 15.62 -52.61
CA TYR A 167 -10.80 14.35 -52.88
C TYR A 167 -9.52 14.24 -52.08
N ASN A 168 -9.10 13.01 -51.81
CA ASN A 168 -7.75 12.71 -51.38
C ASN A 168 -7.31 11.44 -52.12
N ILE A 169 -6.09 11.45 -52.66
CA ILE A 169 -5.60 10.40 -53.54
C ILE A 169 -4.25 9.89 -53.04
N VAL A 170 -4.15 8.58 -52.87
CA VAL A 170 -2.92 7.89 -52.49
C VAL A 170 -2.71 6.64 -53.34
N HIS A 171 -1.53 6.52 -53.92
CA HIS A 171 -1.03 5.28 -54.50
C HIS A 171 -0.39 4.45 -53.40
N ASP A 172 -0.90 3.25 -53.18
CA ASP A 172 -0.30 2.33 -52.22
C ASP A 172 0.93 1.59 -52.79
N SER A 173 1.59 0.82 -51.94
CA SER A 173 2.77 0.02 -52.26
C SER A 173 2.49 -1.14 -53.23
N ARG A 174 1.22 -1.40 -53.55
CA ARG A 174 0.74 -2.44 -54.47
C ARG A 174 0.26 -1.86 -55.82
N ASP A 175 0.48 -0.56 -56.05
CA ASP A 175 0.00 0.17 -57.23
C ASP A 175 -1.54 0.28 -57.33
N ILE A 176 -2.24 0.24 -56.19
CA ILE A 176 -3.66 0.57 -56.12
C ILE A 176 -3.80 2.05 -55.76
N ILE A 177 -4.59 2.77 -56.55
CA ILE A 177 -4.94 4.18 -56.32
C ILE A 177 -6.19 4.23 -55.47
N TRP A 178 -6.06 4.73 -54.25
CA TRP A 178 -7.17 4.98 -53.34
C TRP A 178 -7.63 6.42 -53.47
N VAL A 179 -8.92 6.62 -53.74
CA VAL A 179 -9.55 7.93 -53.88
C VAL A 179 -10.68 8.06 -52.88
N SER A 180 -10.50 8.91 -51.87
CA SER A 180 -11.56 9.24 -50.91
C SER A 180 -12.44 10.36 -51.46
N THR A 181 -13.76 10.26 -51.31
CA THR A 181 -14.71 11.30 -51.73
C THR A 181 -15.55 11.79 -50.56
N TYR A 182 -15.93 13.07 -50.62
CA TYR A 182 -16.85 13.66 -49.65
C TYR A 182 -18.30 13.53 -50.13
N GLY A 183 -19.01 12.51 -49.62
CA GLY A 183 -20.43 12.27 -49.89
C GLY A 183 -20.71 11.03 -50.75
N ASN A 184 -19.68 10.40 -51.33
CA ASN A 184 -19.85 9.20 -52.16
C ASN A 184 -18.92 8.04 -51.78
N GLY A 185 -18.26 8.06 -50.63
CA GLY A 185 -17.45 6.92 -50.16
C GLY A 185 -16.04 6.85 -50.76
N LEU A 186 -15.49 5.63 -50.83
CA LEU A 186 -14.09 5.37 -51.21
C LEU A 186 -14.03 4.61 -52.54
N PHE A 187 -13.08 4.97 -53.39
CA PHE A 187 -12.75 4.22 -54.59
C PHE A 187 -11.35 3.63 -54.50
N ALA A 188 -11.16 2.45 -55.10
CA ALA A 188 -9.86 1.82 -55.27
C ALA A 188 -9.70 1.43 -56.73
N TYR A 189 -8.67 1.94 -57.39
CA TYR A 189 -8.37 1.66 -58.79
C TYR A 189 -7.04 0.92 -58.89
N ASP A 190 -7.07 -0.32 -59.37
CA ASP A 190 -5.87 -1.13 -59.54
C ASP A 190 -5.22 -0.83 -60.90
N LEU A 191 -3.98 -0.33 -60.89
CA LEU A 191 -3.25 0.03 -62.10
C LEU A 191 -2.88 -1.18 -62.97
N HIS A 192 -2.79 -2.38 -62.39
CA HIS A 192 -2.43 -3.60 -63.11
C HIS A 192 -3.63 -4.19 -63.86
N THR A 193 -4.79 -4.27 -63.20
CA THR A 193 -6.00 -4.90 -63.75
C THR A 193 -6.90 -3.89 -64.47
N GLY A 194 -6.78 -2.59 -64.15
CA GLY A 194 -7.66 -1.54 -64.65
C GLY A 194 -9.06 -1.57 -64.02
N GLU A 195 -9.28 -2.37 -62.98
CA GLU A 195 -10.56 -2.43 -62.28
C GLU A 195 -10.74 -1.27 -61.29
N LEU A 196 -11.93 -0.64 -61.31
CA LEU A 196 -12.34 0.37 -60.34
C LEU A 196 -13.36 -0.23 -59.37
N GLN A 197 -12.98 -0.32 -58.10
CA GLN A 197 -13.86 -0.75 -57.01
C GLN A 197 -14.40 0.46 -56.25
N HIS A 198 -15.66 0.38 -55.81
CA HIS A 198 -16.36 1.44 -55.08
C HIS A 198 -16.94 0.91 -53.77
N PHE A 199 -16.59 1.56 -52.66
CA PHE A 199 -17.03 1.23 -51.31
C PHE A 199 -17.90 2.37 -50.78
N THR A 200 -19.12 2.06 -50.34
CA THR A 200 -20.06 3.00 -49.72
C THR A 200 -20.42 2.55 -48.32
N ALA A 201 -20.58 3.48 -47.38
CA ALA A 201 -21.00 3.19 -46.02
C ALA A 201 -22.43 2.66 -45.97
N SER A 202 -22.64 1.62 -45.17
CA SER A 202 -23.93 0.99 -44.96
C SER A 202 -24.26 0.95 -43.46
N ILE A 203 -25.53 1.11 -43.13
CA ILE A 203 -26.05 1.21 -41.75
C ILE A 203 -26.02 -0.15 -41.04
N ASP A 204 -26.06 -1.24 -41.80
CA ASP A 204 -26.05 -2.62 -41.30
C ASP A 204 -24.66 -3.13 -40.90
N GLY A 205 -23.61 -2.29 -40.97
CA GLY A 205 -22.24 -2.67 -40.61
C GLY A 205 -21.51 -3.52 -41.67
N SER A 206 -22.15 -3.80 -42.81
CA SER A 206 -21.58 -4.60 -43.90
C SER A 206 -20.43 -3.93 -44.65
N SER A 207 -20.29 -2.61 -44.51
CA SER A 207 -19.31 -1.79 -45.23
C SER A 207 -18.03 -1.59 -44.44
N HIS A 208 -16.89 -1.64 -45.14
CA HIS A 208 -15.56 -1.41 -44.55
C HIS A 208 -15.31 0.06 -44.21
N ILE A 209 -16.16 0.97 -44.71
CA ILE A 209 -16.15 2.38 -44.34
C ILE A 209 -17.43 2.72 -43.56
N ARG A 210 -17.27 3.49 -42.48
CA ARG A 210 -18.38 3.85 -41.58
C ARG A 210 -19.16 5.10 -42.01
N SER A 211 -18.65 5.83 -42.98
CA SER A 211 -19.28 7.04 -43.54
C SER A 211 -18.93 7.21 -45.01
N ASN A 212 -19.83 7.81 -45.79
CA ASN A 212 -19.57 8.22 -47.17
C ASN A 212 -18.87 9.60 -47.26
N TYR A 213 -18.73 10.32 -46.14
CA TYR A 213 -18.13 11.64 -46.05
C TYR A 213 -16.66 11.51 -45.61
N LEU A 214 -15.81 11.07 -46.54
CA LEU A 214 -14.39 10.82 -46.30
C LEU A 214 -13.55 12.09 -46.51
N GLN A 215 -12.48 12.24 -45.75
CA GLN A 215 -11.63 13.44 -45.76
C GLN A 215 -10.21 13.14 -46.22
N TYR A 216 -9.64 12.00 -45.81
CA TYR A 216 -8.25 11.67 -46.08
C TYR A 216 -8.08 10.16 -46.20
N VAL A 217 -7.12 9.74 -47.02
CA VAL A 217 -6.68 8.34 -47.12
C VAL A 217 -5.15 8.28 -47.07
N MET A 218 -4.58 7.22 -46.49
CA MET A 218 -3.13 6.96 -46.47
C MET A 218 -2.84 5.48 -46.30
N GLU A 219 -1.63 5.05 -46.67
CA GLU A 219 -1.11 3.71 -46.39
C GLU A 219 -0.14 3.76 -45.18
N ASP A 220 -0.22 2.77 -44.29
CA ASP A 220 0.75 2.57 -43.20
C ASP A 220 1.93 1.68 -43.63
N SER A 221 2.96 1.57 -42.78
CA SER A 221 4.15 0.74 -43.07
C SER A 221 3.85 -0.75 -43.21
N GLU A 222 2.70 -1.20 -42.70
CA GLU A 222 2.20 -2.58 -42.75
C GLU A 222 1.17 -2.77 -43.89
N GLN A 223 1.14 -1.84 -44.86
CA GLN A 223 0.27 -1.88 -46.05
C GLN A 223 -1.24 -1.79 -45.75
N GLY A 224 -1.60 -1.36 -44.54
CA GLY A 224 -2.97 -1.05 -44.14
C GLY A 224 -3.38 0.34 -44.62
N ILE A 225 -4.63 0.48 -45.06
CA ILE A 225 -5.15 1.74 -45.61
C ILE A 225 -5.98 2.44 -44.55
N TRP A 226 -5.51 3.59 -44.08
CA TRP A 226 -6.23 4.43 -43.12
C TRP A 226 -7.07 5.46 -43.83
N ILE A 227 -8.30 5.62 -43.37
CA ILE A 227 -9.30 6.50 -43.96
C ILE A 227 -9.93 7.31 -42.84
N SER A 228 -9.93 8.63 -42.97
CA SER A 228 -10.65 9.51 -42.07
C SER A 228 -12.00 9.91 -42.65
N SER A 229 -12.98 10.10 -41.76
CA SER A 229 -14.32 10.55 -42.07
C SER A 229 -14.71 11.70 -41.15
N GLU A 230 -15.60 12.58 -41.63
CA GLU A 230 -15.96 13.78 -40.87
C GLU A 230 -16.66 13.49 -39.53
N PHE A 231 -17.52 12.47 -39.52
CA PHE A 231 -18.40 12.18 -38.37
C PHE A 231 -18.20 10.79 -37.75
N ALA A 232 -17.42 9.90 -38.38
CA ALA A 232 -17.22 8.52 -37.91
C ALA A 232 -15.75 8.22 -37.54
N GLY A 233 -14.90 9.25 -37.43
CA GLY A 233 -13.50 9.11 -37.05
C GLY A 233 -12.66 8.44 -38.14
N VAL A 234 -11.73 7.58 -37.74
CA VAL A 234 -10.78 6.91 -38.64
C VAL A 234 -11.09 5.41 -38.71
N SER A 235 -11.07 4.86 -39.93
CA SER A 235 -11.19 3.42 -40.22
C SER A 235 -9.89 2.93 -40.84
N ARG A 236 -9.41 1.75 -40.43
CA ARG A 236 -8.27 1.07 -41.05
C ARG A 236 -8.78 -0.11 -41.85
N LEU A 237 -8.49 -0.13 -43.14
CA LEU A 237 -8.76 -1.25 -44.03
C LEU A 237 -7.52 -2.14 -44.08
N SER A 238 -7.73 -3.43 -43.82
CA SER A 238 -6.73 -4.46 -44.11
C SER A 238 -7.05 -5.06 -45.47
N VAL A 239 -6.20 -4.82 -46.46
CA VAL A 239 -6.34 -5.40 -47.79
C VAL A 239 -5.76 -6.81 -47.73
N LEU A 240 -6.62 -7.78 -47.41
CA LEU A 240 -6.24 -9.18 -47.28
C LEU A 240 -6.09 -9.81 -48.68
N ASN A 241 -4.85 -10.17 -49.01
CA ASN A 241 -4.43 -11.10 -50.06
C ASN A 241 -5.07 -10.93 -51.45
N GLY A 242 -4.39 -10.18 -52.33
CA GLY A 242 -4.68 -10.13 -53.77
C GLY A 242 -4.56 -11.46 -54.53
N SER A 243 -4.28 -12.57 -53.84
CA SER A 243 -4.22 -13.94 -54.38
C SER A 243 -5.53 -14.74 -54.22
N VAL A 244 -6.57 -14.15 -53.63
CA VAL A 244 -7.86 -14.82 -53.38
C VAL A 244 -8.89 -14.37 -54.42
N ARG A 245 -9.37 -15.30 -55.23
CA ARG A 245 -10.43 -15.09 -56.21
C ARG A 245 -11.78 -15.47 -55.60
N ARG A 246 -12.79 -14.61 -55.73
CA ARG A 246 -14.18 -14.91 -55.33
C ARG A 246 -15.09 -14.99 -56.54
N LEU A 247 -15.91 -16.03 -56.57
CA LEU A 247 -16.86 -16.30 -57.64
C LEU A 247 -18.29 -16.19 -57.11
N TYR A 248 -19.14 -15.50 -57.86
CA TYR A 248 -20.56 -15.33 -57.58
C TYR A 248 -21.35 -16.05 -58.67
N PRO A 249 -21.83 -17.29 -58.43
CA PRO A 249 -22.46 -18.09 -59.49
C PRO A 249 -23.66 -17.41 -60.16
N SER A 250 -24.44 -16.62 -59.42
CA SER A 250 -25.61 -15.91 -59.94
C SER A 250 -25.33 -14.45 -60.35
N GLY A 251 -24.09 -13.96 -60.22
CA GLY A 251 -23.71 -12.60 -60.62
C GLY A 251 -24.12 -11.48 -59.65
N GLY A 252 -24.60 -10.36 -60.22
CA GLY A 252 -24.55 -8.99 -59.65
C GLY A 252 -25.41 -8.67 -58.42
N ASP A 253 -26.38 -9.51 -58.04
CA ASP A 253 -27.17 -9.30 -56.82
C ASP A 253 -26.49 -10.00 -55.62
N LYS A 254 -25.57 -9.26 -55.00
CA LYS A 254 -24.72 -9.76 -53.91
C LYS A 254 -25.49 -9.95 -52.60
N GLN A 255 -26.71 -9.39 -52.45
CA GLN A 255 -27.46 -9.40 -51.19
C GLN A 255 -28.50 -10.53 -51.09
N ASN A 256 -28.77 -11.26 -52.18
CA ASN A 256 -29.76 -12.34 -52.17
C ASN A 256 -29.12 -13.72 -51.89
N ASN A 257 -29.94 -14.66 -51.40
CA ASN A 257 -29.57 -16.04 -51.08
C ASN A 257 -29.10 -16.87 -52.30
N SER A 258 -29.09 -16.30 -53.51
CA SER A 258 -28.72 -16.96 -54.76
C SER A 258 -27.23 -17.32 -54.84
N ASN A 259 -26.36 -16.57 -54.16
CA ASN A 259 -24.92 -16.82 -54.13
C ASN A 259 -24.46 -17.66 -52.92
N ILE A 260 -25.38 -18.15 -52.08
CA ILE A 260 -25.03 -19.04 -50.95
C ILE A 260 -24.64 -20.41 -51.51
N ILE A 261 -23.37 -20.79 -51.37
CA ILE A 261 -22.85 -22.07 -51.85
C ILE A 261 -23.30 -23.19 -50.93
N ARG A 262 -23.83 -24.28 -51.50
CA ARG A 262 -24.18 -25.49 -50.76
C ARG A 262 -23.12 -26.56 -50.94
N VAL A 263 -22.78 -26.87 -52.18
CA VAL A 263 -21.74 -27.84 -52.50
C VAL A 263 -20.72 -27.20 -53.42
N ALA A 264 -19.46 -27.51 -53.20
CA ALA A 264 -18.38 -27.28 -54.14
C ALA A 264 -17.53 -28.56 -54.18
N THR A 265 -17.51 -29.23 -55.33
CA THR A 265 -16.75 -30.48 -55.50
C THR A 265 -16.05 -30.48 -56.86
N TYR A 266 -14.90 -31.15 -56.92
CA TYR A 266 -14.17 -31.36 -58.17
C TYR A 266 -14.42 -32.79 -58.67
N MET A 267 -14.89 -32.92 -59.89
CA MET A 267 -15.15 -34.21 -60.54
C MET A 267 -13.96 -34.61 -61.38
N MET A 268 -13.41 -35.80 -61.10
CA MET A 268 -12.24 -36.30 -61.83
C MET A 268 -12.59 -36.80 -63.23
N GLY A 269 -13.81 -37.30 -63.46
CA GLY A 269 -14.21 -37.87 -64.75
C GLY A 269 -14.28 -36.85 -65.88
N ASP A 270 -14.84 -35.67 -65.63
CA ASP A 270 -14.99 -34.58 -66.61
C ASP A 270 -14.01 -33.41 -66.40
N GLY A 271 -13.28 -33.38 -65.28
CA GLY A 271 -12.34 -32.33 -64.92
C GLY A 271 -13.00 -30.99 -64.56
N GLN A 272 -14.27 -31.01 -64.12
CA GLN A 272 -15.06 -29.82 -63.83
C GLN A 272 -15.30 -29.62 -62.33
N VAL A 273 -15.50 -28.36 -61.93
CA VAL A 273 -15.91 -27.98 -60.58
C VAL A 273 -17.42 -27.80 -60.56
N TRP A 274 -18.10 -28.68 -59.84
CA TRP A 274 -19.55 -28.64 -59.67
C TRP A 274 -19.92 -27.86 -58.40
N VAL A 275 -20.76 -26.85 -58.58
CA VAL A 275 -21.15 -25.90 -57.53
C VAL A 275 -22.65 -25.78 -57.49
N SER A 276 -23.26 -26.08 -56.34
CA SER A 276 -24.69 -25.86 -56.13
C SER A 276 -24.94 -24.66 -55.22
N THR A 277 -26.05 -23.96 -55.44
CA THR A 277 -26.45 -22.81 -54.63
C THR A 277 -27.73 -23.09 -53.83
N ARG A 278 -28.00 -22.25 -52.82
CA ARG A 278 -29.24 -22.32 -52.03
C ARG A 278 -30.49 -21.95 -52.84
N SER A 279 -30.36 -21.27 -53.98
CA SER A 279 -31.48 -20.98 -54.90
C SER A 279 -31.89 -22.17 -55.77
N GLY A 280 -31.16 -23.29 -55.70
CA GLY A 280 -31.42 -24.49 -56.49
C GLY A 280 -30.72 -24.50 -57.85
N ASP A 281 -29.79 -23.58 -58.11
CA ASP A 281 -28.95 -23.63 -59.31
C ASP A 281 -27.76 -24.58 -59.09
N LEU A 282 -27.45 -25.36 -60.13
CA LEU A 282 -26.27 -26.22 -60.23
C LEU A 282 -25.42 -25.73 -61.40
N PHE A 283 -24.16 -25.43 -61.14
CA PHE A 283 -23.18 -24.94 -62.10
C PHE A 283 -22.05 -25.96 -62.25
N ALA A 284 -21.59 -26.17 -63.48
CA ALA A 284 -20.33 -26.86 -63.74
C ALA A 284 -19.35 -25.86 -64.37
N TYR A 285 -18.20 -25.69 -63.72
CA TYR A 285 -17.13 -24.79 -64.12
C TYR A 285 -15.95 -25.56 -64.69
N ASP A 286 -15.30 -25.01 -65.71
CA ASP A 286 -14.00 -25.52 -66.12
C ASP A 286 -12.86 -25.01 -65.22
N LYS A 287 -11.62 -25.42 -65.53
CA LYS A 287 -10.41 -25.01 -64.82
C LYS A 287 -10.16 -23.49 -64.76
N ASN A 288 -10.75 -22.70 -65.65
CA ASN A 288 -10.63 -21.24 -65.67
C ASN A 288 -11.78 -20.55 -64.92
N PHE A 289 -12.71 -21.35 -64.38
CA PHE A 289 -13.97 -20.93 -63.78
C PHE A 289 -14.94 -20.27 -64.77
N GLU A 290 -14.94 -20.72 -66.02
CA GLU A 290 -16.00 -20.41 -66.98
C GLU A 290 -17.13 -21.43 -66.84
N VAL A 291 -18.39 -20.96 -66.90
CA VAL A 291 -19.58 -21.82 -66.77
C VAL A 291 -19.70 -22.68 -68.04
N ARG A 292 -19.60 -24.00 -67.89
CA ARG A 292 -19.84 -24.99 -68.96
C ARG A 292 -21.27 -25.48 -68.98
N HIS A 293 -21.85 -25.66 -67.80
CA HIS A 293 -23.20 -26.15 -67.64
C HIS A 293 -23.91 -25.39 -66.52
N ARG A 294 -25.21 -25.15 -66.70
CA ARG A 294 -26.10 -24.58 -65.69
C ARG A 294 -27.46 -25.26 -65.76
N GLU A 295 -27.91 -25.79 -64.63
CA GLU A 295 -29.24 -26.37 -64.47
C GLU A 295 -29.93 -25.73 -63.26
N HIS A 296 -31.24 -25.50 -63.35
CA HIS A 296 -32.02 -24.88 -62.28
C HIS A 296 -33.11 -25.84 -61.76
N PHE A 297 -33.07 -26.12 -60.46
CA PHE A 297 -34.00 -26.99 -59.77
C PHE A 297 -34.98 -26.19 -58.90
N ALA A 298 -36.08 -25.71 -59.50
CA ALA A 298 -37.04 -24.76 -58.90
C ALA A 298 -37.61 -25.13 -57.51
N HIS A 299 -37.54 -26.41 -57.11
CA HIS A 299 -38.05 -26.90 -55.81
C HIS A 299 -37.11 -27.89 -55.13
N SER A 300 -35.83 -27.96 -55.54
CA SER A 300 -34.88 -28.95 -55.03
C SER A 300 -33.50 -28.34 -54.85
N ASN A 301 -33.13 -28.10 -53.61
CA ASN A 301 -31.77 -27.69 -53.28
C ASN A 301 -30.86 -28.91 -53.29
N ILE A 302 -29.81 -28.88 -54.12
CA ILE A 302 -28.81 -29.95 -54.20
C ILE A 302 -27.78 -29.77 -53.07
N TYR A 303 -27.68 -30.76 -52.19
CA TYR A 303 -26.82 -30.77 -51.00
C TYR A 303 -25.66 -31.78 -51.09
N ALA A 304 -25.70 -32.69 -52.07
CA ALA A 304 -24.58 -33.58 -52.35
C ALA A 304 -24.45 -33.80 -53.85
N VAL A 305 -23.22 -33.85 -54.34
CA VAL A 305 -22.90 -34.14 -55.74
C VAL A 305 -21.73 -35.11 -55.72
N ALA A 306 -21.86 -36.26 -56.37
CA ALA A 306 -20.80 -37.26 -56.49
C ALA A 306 -20.88 -37.96 -57.85
N GLU A 307 -19.76 -38.55 -58.24
CA GLU A 307 -19.65 -39.41 -59.43
C GLU A 307 -19.41 -40.85 -58.97
N ASP A 308 -20.11 -41.82 -59.56
CA ASP A 308 -19.82 -43.24 -59.28
C ASP A 308 -18.67 -43.77 -60.16
N SER A 309 -18.22 -44.99 -59.87
CA SER A 309 -17.11 -45.62 -60.62
C SER A 309 -17.37 -45.88 -62.11
N ASN A 310 -18.63 -45.73 -62.57
CA ASN A 310 -19.02 -45.87 -63.98
C ASN A 310 -19.20 -44.51 -64.67
N GLY A 311 -18.95 -43.41 -63.97
CA GLY A 311 -19.11 -42.04 -64.48
C GLY A 311 -20.53 -41.51 -64.42
N LYS A 312 -21.45 -42.15 -63.67
CA LYS A 312 -22.80 -41.61 -63.48
C LYS A 312 -22.78 -40.48 -62.48
N LEU A 313 -23.60 -39.46 -62.72
CA LEU A 313 -23.75 -38.31 -61.82
C LEU A 313 -24.85 -38.57 -60.80
N TRP A 314 -24.50 -38.42 -59.51
CA TRP A 314 -25.40 -38.59 -58.38
C TRP A 314 -25.64 -37.24 -57.70
N LEU A 315 -26.89 -36.79 -57.67
CA LEU A 315 -27.31 -35.53 -57.05
C LEU A 315 -28.23 -35.82 -55.86
N GLY A 316 -27.76 -35.50 -54.67
CA GLY A 316 -28.54 -35.57 -53.45
C GLY A 316 -29.29 -34.25 -53.20
N SER A 317 -30.60 -34.32 -53.01
CA SER A 317 -31.42 -33.14 -52.72
C SER A 317 -31.93 -33.08 -51.28
N ARG A 318 -32.25 -31.87 -50.82
CA ARG A 318 -33.04 -31.68 -49.61
C ARG A 318 -34.53 -31.69 -49.94
N GLY A 319 -35.13 -32.88 -50.03
CA GLY A 319 -36.59 -33.08 -50.07
C GLY A 319 -37.11 -33.86 -51.27
N ASN A 320 -36.37 -33.92 -52.37
CA ASN A 320 -36.78 -34.62 -53.57
C ASN A 320 -36.09 -35.99 -53.73
N GLY A 321 -35.29 -36.41 -52.75
CA GLY A 321 -34.54 -37.66 -52.79
C GLY A 321 -33.24 -37.55 -53.58
N LEU A 322 -32.88 -38.65 -54.23
CA LEU A 322 -31.62 -38.86 -54.93
C LEU A 322 -31.85 -38.93 -56.45
N CYS A 323 -31.14 -38.12 -57.22
CA CYS A 323 -31.15 -38.20 -58.67
C CYS A 323 -29.89 -38.91 -59.17
N ILE A 324 -30.03 -39.90 -60.05
CA ILE A 324 -28.91 -40.62 -60.67
C ILE A 324 -29.13 -40.53 -62.19
N ASP A 325 -28.24 -39.83 -62.90
CA ASP A 325 -28.35 -39.56 -64.35
C ASP A 325 -29.77 -39.11 -64.80
N GLY A 326 -30.40 -38.22 -64.04
CA GLY A 326 -31.74 -37.70 -64.33
C GLY A 326 -32.90 -38.53 -63.79
N VAL A 327 -32.65 -39.74 -63.26
CA VAL A 327 -33.68 -40.60 -62.65
C VAL A 327 -33.77 -40.34 -61.14
N TRP A 328 -34.96 -39.97 -60.66
CA TRP A 328 -35.20 -39.66 -59.25
C TRP A 328 -35.67 -40.88 -58.45
N TYR A 329 -34.95 -41.16 -57.36
CA TYR A 329 -35.27 -42.15 -56.33
C TYR A 329 -35.78 -41.42 -55.10
N LYS A 330 -36.94 -41.85 -54.60
CA LYS A 330 -37.61 -41.28 -53.42
C LYS A 330 -37.94 -42.37 -52.41
N ARG A 331 -38.20 -41.94 -51.19
CA ARG A 331 -38.69 -42.79 -50.13
C ARG A 331 -40.06 -43.34 -50.48
N ASN A 332 -40.18 -44.66 -50.33
CA ASN A 332 -41.47 -45.34 -50.37
C ASN A 332 -41.68 -46.08 -49.04
N LYS A 333 -42.69 -45.67 -48.26
CA LYS A 333 -42.97 -46.28 -46.94
C LYS A 333 -43.38 -47.76 -47.04
N ASN A 334 -43.82 -48.21 -48.22
CA ASN A 334 -44.30 -49.57 -48.45
C ASN A 334 -43.22 -50.49 -49.05
N ASP A 335 -42.02 -49.97 -49.33
CA ASP A 335 -40.92 -50.70 -49.93
C ASP A 335 -39.66 -50.54 -49.07
N THR A 336 -39.20 -51.64 -48.46
CA THR A 336 -38.03 -51.67 -47.58
C THR A 336 -36.70 -51.64 -48.34
N THR A 337 -36.76 -51.64 -49.67
CA THR A 337 -35.60 -51.56 -50.58
C THR A 337 -35.54 -50.23 -51.33
N ALA A 338 -36.55 -49.36 -51.16
CA ALA A 338 -36.53 -47.98 -51.63
C ALA A 338 -35.62 -47.11 -50.74
N LEU A 339 -35.32 -45.89 -51.18
CA LEU A 339 -34.50 -44.94 -50.42
C LEU A 339 -35.08 -44.71 -49.00
N SER A 340 -34.23 -44.66 -47.96
CA SER A 340 -34.73 -44.56 -46.58
C SER A 340 -35.40 -43.20 -46.28
N PHE A 341 -34.91 -42.13 -46.89
CA PHE A 341 -35.38 -40.76 -46.68
C PHE A 341 -35.03 -39.81 -47.83
N ASP A 342 -35.85 -38.77 -48.03
CA ASP A 342 -35.73 -37.85 -49.18
C ASP A 342 -34.76 -36.67 -48.99
N HIS A 343 -34.09 -36.60 -47.83
CA HIS A 343 -33.09 -35.57 -47.54
C HIS A 343 -31.70 -36.16 -47.63
N ILE A 344 -31.02 -35.94 -48.74
CA ILE A 344 -29.69 -36.47 -49.01
C ILE A 344 -28.65 -35.37 -48.77
N PHE A 345 -27.73 -35.61 -47.84
CA PHE A 345 -26.72 -34.63 -47.41
C PHE A 345 -25.29 -35.04 -47.73
N SER A 346 -25.05 -36.33 -47.98
CA SER A 346 -23.72 -36.82 -48.30
C SER A 346 -23.80 -37.98 -49.28
N LEU A 347 -22.85 -38.04 -50.20
CA LEU A 347 -22.68 -39.12 -51.17
C LEU A 347 -21.20 -39.49 -51.16
N TYR A 348 -20.90 -40.78 -51.12
CA TYR A 348 -19.53 -41.26 -51.06
C TYR A 348 -19.37 -42.58 -51.82
N CYS A 349 -18.39 -42.64 -52.72
CA CYS A 349 -18.00 -43.87 -53.40
C CYS A 349 -16.86 -44.52 -52.62
N ASP A 350 -17.07 -45.73 -52.10
CA ASP A 350 -16.03 -46.46 -51.36
C ASP A 350 -14.99 -47.13 -52.30
N SER A 351 -13.90 -47.61 -51.72
CA SER A 351 -12.81 -48.32 -52.41
C SER A 351 -13.28 -49.59 -53.14
N LYS A 352 -14.43 -50.14 -52.74
CA LYS A 352 -15.08 -51.30 -53.36
C LYS A 352 -16.04 -50.90 -54.48
N ARG A 353 -16.04 -49.63 -54.90
CA ARG A 353 -16.86 -49.06 -55.96
C ARG A 353 -18.36 -49.07 -55.64
N ARG A 354 -18.73 -49.02 -54.36
CA ARG A 354 -20.13 -48.96 -53.92
C ARG A 354 -20.49 -47.53 -53.54
N MET A 355 -21.72 -47.14 -53.84
CA MET A 355 -22.24 -45.82 -53.49
C MET A 355 -22.96 -45.84 -52.16
N TRP A 356 -22.49 -45.02 -51.24
CA TRP A 356 -23.08 -44.75 -49.94
C TRP A 356 -23.83 -43.42 -49.98
N VAL A 357 -25.04 -43.42 -49.43
CA VAL A 357 -25.96 -42.30 -49.44
C VAL A 357 -26.31 -41.94 -48.00
N GLY A 358 -25.81 -40.80 -47.54
CA GLY A 358 -26.07 -40.27 -46.21
C GLY A 358 -27.36 -39.46 -46.21
N THR A 359 -28.34 -39.91 -45.44
CA THR A 359 -29.64 -39.26 -45.35
C THR A 359 -29.81 -38.51 -44.02
N PHE A 360 -30.56 -37.41 -44.05
CA PHE A 360 -30.94 -36.64 -42.86
C PHE A 360 -32.34 -37.04 -42.39
N GLY A 361 -32.46 -38.22 -41.78
CA GLY A 361 -33.70 -38.76 -41.22
C GLY A 361 -33.88 -40.27 -41.42
N GLY A 362 -33.12 -40.90 -42.32
CA GLY A 362 -33.17 -42.33 -42.64
C GLY A 362 -31.93 -43.13 -42.25
N GLY A 363 -30.83 -42.47 -41.86
CA GLY A 363 -29.54 -43.12 -41.62
C GLY A 363 -28.70 -43.19 -42.89
N LEU A 364 -28.02 -44.31 -43.09
CA LEU A 364 -27.07 -44.53 -44.17
C LEU A 364 -27.59 -45.62 -45.11
N ASP A 365 -27.62 -45.32 -46.41
CA ASP A 365 -28.08 -46.24 -47.44
C ASP A 365 -26.92 -46.69 -48.32
N LEU A 366 -26.83 -48.00 -48.59
CA LEU A 366 -25.92 -48.57 -49.58
C LEU A 366 -26.70 -48.87 -50.85
N ALA A 367 -26.31 -48.24 -51.96
CA ALA A 367 -26.97 -48.46 -53.24
C ALA A 367 -26.48 -49.79 -53.88
N ILE A 368 -27.44 -50.61 -54.28
CA ILE A 368 -27.24 -51.93 -54.87
C ILE A 368 -27.80 -51.90 -56.31
N PRO A 369 -26.92 -51.92 -57.33
CA PRO A 369 -27.36 -51.90 -58.72
C PRO A 369 -28.14 -53.18 -59.06
N GLN A 370 -29.23 -53.01 -59.80
CA GLN A 370 -30.07 -54.08 -60.32
C GLN A 370 -29.76 -54.36 -61.80
N GLN A 371 -30.22 -55.51 -62.31
CA GLN A 371 -29.98 -55.91 -63.71
C GLN A 371 -30.63 -54.98 -64.73
N ASP A 372 -31.71 -54.29 -64.36
CA ASP A 372 -32.43 -53.34 -65.20
C ASP A 372 -31.79 -51.93 -65.18
N GLY A 373 -30.67 -51.76 -64.47
CA GLY A 373 -29.98 -50.49 -64.30
C GLY A 373 -30.56 -49.58 -63.20
N SER A 374 -31.61 -50.03 -62.50
CA SER A 374 -32.13 -49.35 -61.32
C SER A 374 -31.30 -49.63 -60.07
N TYR A 375 -31.56 -48.91 -58.98
CA TYR A 375 -30.92 -49.12 -57.69
C TYR A 375 -31.93 -49.46 -56.61
N THR A 376 -31.60 -50.44 -55.77
CA THR A 376 -32.23 -50.66 -54.46
C THR A 376 -31.27 -50.23 -53.35
N PHE A 377 -31.78 -49.99 -52.15
CA PHE A 377 -31.02 -49.42 -51.05
C PHE A 377 -31.08 -50.32 -49.83
N ARG A 378 -29.91 -50.69 -49.31
CA ARG A 378 -29.79 -51.37 -48.01
C ARG A 378 -29.53 -50.35 -46.91
N HIS A 379 -30.36 -50.38 -45.88
CA HIS A 379 -30.36 -49.38 -44.81
C HIS A 379 -29.48 -49.78 -43.62
N PHE A 380 -28.73 -48.81 -43.10
CA PHE A 380 -27.94 -48.89 -41.88
C PHE A 380 -28.25 -47.67 -41.00
N LEU A 381 -27.90 -47.74 -39.71
CA LEU A 381 -28.02 -46.60 -38.79
C LEU A 381 -29.47 -46.09 -38.62
N THR A 382 -30.46 -47.00 -38.65
CA THR A 382 -31.91 -46.67 -38.64
C THR A 382 -32.54 -46.61 -37.25
N LYS A 383 -31.79 -46.87 -36.17
CA LYS A 383 -32.35 -47.10 -34.82
C LYS A 383 -32.68 -45.81 -34.08
N ALA A 384 -31.69 -44.95 -33.83
CA ALA A 384 -31.85 -43.74 -33.02
C ALA A 384 -32.13 -42.48 -33.85
N TYR A 385 -32.74 -41.45 -33.26
CA TYR A 385 -33.06 -40.20 -33.98
C TYR A 385 -31.80 -39.48 -34.50
N GLY A 386 -30.80 -39.24 -33.66
CA GLY A 386 -29.60 -38.53 -34.09
C GLY A 386 -28.67 -39.38 -34.97
N GLN A 387 -28.62 -40.71 -34.75
CA GLN A 387 -27.94 -41.67 -35.63
C GLN A 387 -28.47 -41.63 -37.08
N ARG A 388 -29.77 -41.35 -37.25
CA ARG A 388 -30.41 -41.25 -38.58
C ARG A 388 -30.07 -39.97 -39.34
N GLN A 389 -29.32 -39.04 -38.75
CA GLN A 389 -28.94 -37.77 -39.34
C GLN A 389 -27.49 -37.81 -39.81
N VAL A 390 -27.24 -38.51 -40.92
CA VAL A 390 -25.90 -38.66 -41.48
C VAL A 390 -25.56 -37.43 -42.32
N ARG A 391 -24.47 -36.74 -41.97
CA ARG A 391 -24.02 -35.50 -42.62
C ARG A 391 -22.73 -35.66 -43.41
N ALA A 392 -21.87 -36.58 -43.01
CA ALA A 392 -20.58 -36.82 -43.65
C ALA A 392 -20.26 -38.31 -43.68
N ILE A 393 -19.59 -38.74 -44.74
CA ILE A 393 -19.17 -40.13 -44.94
C ILE A 393 -17.71 -40.13 -45.39
N ALA A 394 -16.89 -40.99 -44.80
CA ALA A 394 -15.53 -41.26 -45.25
C ALA A 394 -15.18 -42.73 -45.05
N GLU A 395 -14.15 -43.22 -45.76
CA GLU A 395 -13.63 -44.58 -45.60
C GLU A 395 -12.20 -44.54 -45.05
N ASP A 396 -11.93 -45.34 -44.01
CA ASP A 396 -10.58 -45.52 -43.47
C ASP A 396 -9.75 -46.55 -44.28
N ASP A 397 -8.47 -46.65 -43.98
CA ASP A 397 -7.56 -47.57 -44.71
C ASP A 397 -7.86 -49.06 -44.50
N TYR A 398 -8.75 -49.40 -43.57
CA TYR A 398 -9.22 -50.77 -43.33
C TYR A 398 -10.52 -51.08 -44.09
N GLY A 399 -11.01 -50.15 -44.92
CA GLY A 399 -12.25 -50.29 -45.67
C GLY A 399 -13.51 -50.20 -44.82
N ARG A 400 -13.42 -49.57 -43.65
CA ARG A 400 -14.58 -49.31 -42.76
C ARG A 400 -15.15 -47.94 -43.07
N ILE A 401 -16.47 -47.84 -43.07
CA ILE A 401 -17.19 -46.61 -43.40
C ILE A 401 -17.48 -45.84 -42.11
N TRP A 402 -17.02 -44.59 -42.09
CA TRP A 402 -17.22 -43.63 -41.01
C TRP A 402 -18.37 -42.72 -41.37
N ALA A 403 -19.46 -42.77 -40.60
CA ALA A 403 -20.62 -41.92 -40.75
C ALA A 403 -20.64 -40.88 -39.62
N GLY A 404 -20.47 -39.61 -39.98
CA GLY A 404 -20.64 -38.48 -39.08
C GLY A 404 -22.12 -38.16 -38.93
N THR A 405 -22.63 -38.21 -37.71
CA THR A 405 -24.04 -38.01 -37.40
C THR A 405 -24.25 -36.86 -36.42
N SER A 406 -25.51 -36.50 -36.15
CA SER A 406 -25.85 -35.61 -35.03
C SER A 406 -25.73 -36.27 -33.65
N ASP A 407 -25.28 -37.52 -33.59
CA ASP A 407 -25.18 -38.34 -32.37
C ASP A 407 -23.83 -39.07 -32.26
N GLY A 408 -22.77 -38.42 -32.73
CA GLY A 408 -21.41 -38.91 -32.77
C GLY A 408 -21.02 -39.50 -34.12
N VAL A 409 -19.93 -40.27 -34.13
CA VAL A 409 -19.45 -41.02 -35.29
C VAL A 409 -19.83 -42.49 -35.14
N TYR A 410 -20.39 -43.05 -36.21
CA TYR A 410 -20.64 -44.48 -36.33
C TYR A 410 -19.71 -45.06 -37.39
N VAL A 411 -18.89 -46.03 -37.00
CA VAL A 411 -18.00 -46.76 -37.92
C VAL A 411 -18.62 -48.12 -38.20
N LEU A 412 -18.68 -48.53 -39.46
CA LEU A 412 -19.30 -49.80 -39.85
C LEU A 412 -18.46 -50.59 -40.84
N SER A 413 -18.54 -51.91 -40.71
CA SER A 413 -18.13 -52.86 -41.74
C SER A 413 -19.40 -53.49 -42.32
N ALA A 414 -19.68 -53.18 -43.59
CA ALA A 414 -20.89 -53.63 -44.29
C ALA A 414 -20.96 -55.16 -44.42
N GLU A 415 -19.81 -55.82 -44.46
CA GLU A 415 -19.68 -57.26 -44.62
C GLU A 415 -19.91 -58.00 -43.29
N LEU A 416 -19.47 -57.41 -42.17
CA LEU A 416 -19.57 -58.00 -40.84
C LEU A 416 -20.85 -57.58 -40.10
N ASP A 417 -21.64 -56.67 -40.68
CA ASP A 417 -22.81 -56.02 -40.07
C ASP A 417 -22.51 -55.46 -38.66
N LYS A 418 -21.26 -55.05 -38.44
CA LYS A 418 -20.74 -54.59 -37.16
C LYS A 418 -20.62 -53.08 -37.15
N VAL A 419 -21.12 -52.46 -36.09
CA VAL A 419 -21.13 -51.02 -35.88
C VAL A 419 -20.40 -50.69 -34.59
N TRP A 420 -19.50 -49.71 -34.65
CA TRP A 420 -18.84 -49.09 -33.52
C TRP A 420 -19.36 -47.66 -33.37
N GLU A 421 -19.63 -47.23 -32.15
CA GLU A 421 -20.10 -45.88 -31.83
C GLU A 421 -19.00 -45.11 -31.10
N PHE A 422 -18.78 -43.86 -31.48
CA PHE A 422 -17.94 -42.89 -30.79
C PHE A 422 -18.77 -41.63 -30.55
N SER A 423 -19.03 -41.31 -29.29
CA SER A 423 -19.88 -40.19 -28.89
C SER A 423 -19.43 -39.63 -27.55
N SER A 424 -20.06 -38.55 -27.10
CA SER A 424 -19.87 -38.02 -25.74
C SER A 424 -20.40 -38.97 -24.67
N ARG A 425 -21.38 -39.83 -25.00
CA ARG A 425 -21.95 -40.81 -24.06
C ARG A 425 -20.96 -41.88 -23.65
N ASN A 426 -20.03 -42.23 -24.54
CA ASN A 426 -18.95 -43.16 -24.22
C ASN A 426 -17.62 -42.43 -23.98
N GLU A 427 -17.68 -41.11 -23.73
CA GLU A 427 -16.55 -40.23 -23.38
C GLU A 427 -15.40 -40.22 -24.40
N THR A 428 -15.65 -40.64 -25.63
CA THR A 428 -14.62 -40.65 -26.69
C THR A 428 -14.58 -39.33 -27.47
N MET A 429 -15.67 -38.58 -27.50
CA MET A 429 -15.78 -37.29 -28.19
C MET A 429 -16.36 -36.19 -27.28
N LYS A 430 -15.93 -34.94 -27.48
CA LYS A 430 -16.44 -33.78 -26.72
C LYS A 430 -17.78 -33.23 -27.23
N SER A 431 -18.08 -33.41 -28.53
CA SER A 431 -19.36 -33.05 -29.15
C SER A 431 -19.86 -34.22 -30.00
N ASN A 432 -21.18 -34.38 -30.04
CA ASN A 432 -21.86 -35.40 -30.84
C ASN A 432 -22.22 -34.92 -32.24
N GLU A 433 -22.22 -33.61 -32.48
CA GLU A 433 -22.67 -33.09 -33.76
C GLU A 433 -21.51 -33.03 -34.74
N VAL A 434 -21.36 -34.08 -35.56
CA VAL A 434 -20.28 -34.20 -36.53
C VAL A 434 -20.72 -33.65 -37.88
N ARG A 435 -20.01 -32.63 -38.36
CA ARG A 435 -20.37 -31.88 -39.59
C ARG A 435 -19.57 -32.33 -40.82
N CYS A 436 -18.30 -32.66 -40.64
CA CYS A 436 -17.44 -33.15 -41.72
C CYS A 436 -16.45 -34.21 -41.21
N ILE A 437 -16.01 -35.07 -42.13
CA ILE A 437 -14.99 -36.09 -41.88
C ILE A 437 -14.00 -36.05 -43.03
N TYR A 438 -12.72 -35.97 -42.72
CA TYR A 438 -11.63 -35.97 -43.68
C TYR A 438 -10.59 -37.02 -43.30
N LYS A 439 -10.16 -37.84 -44.25
CA LYS A 439 -9.03 -38.76 -44.08
C LYS A 439 -7.79 -38.13 -44.69
N ASP A 440 -6.74 -37.96 -43.89
CA ASP A 440 -5.48 -37.40 -44.36
C ASP A 440 -4.59 -38.45 -45.05
N ARG A 441 -3.50 -37.98 -45.68
CA ARG A 441 -2.52 -38.84 -46.35
C ARG A 441 -1.79 -39.82 -45.43
N ALA A 442 -1.76 -39.56 -44.12
CA ALA A 442 -1.16 -40.44 -43.12
C ALA A 442 -2.15 -41.49 -42.57
N GLY A 443 -3.39 -41.50 -43.05
CA GLY A 443 -4.43 -42.45 -42.63
C GLY A 443 -5.16 -42.02 -41.35
N ARG A 444 -4.96 -40.81 -40.84
CA ARG A 444 -5.70 -40.28 -39.68
C ARG A 444 -7.06 -39.75 -40.12
N MET A 445 -8.04 -39.92 -39.24
CA MET A 445 -9.39 -39.40 -39.42
C MET A 445 -9.53 -38.09 -38.66
N TRP A 446 -9.85 -37.04 -39.39
CA TRP A 446 -10.14 -35.70 -38.90
C TRP A 446 -11.64 -35.48 -38.91
N LEU A 447 -12.20 -35.14 -37.77
CA LEU A 447 -13.63 -34.93 -37.58
C LEU A 447 -13.86 -33.47 -37.19
N GLY A 448 -14.66 -32.76 -37.99
CA GLY A 448 -15.14 -31.43 -37.65
C GLY A 448 -16.45 -31.52 -36.88
N THR A 449 -16.50 -30.90 -35.71
CA THR A 449 -17.70 -30.89 -34.86
C THR A 449 -18.36 -29.52 -34.83
N ALA A 450 -19.66 -29.47 -34.50
CA ALA A 450 -20.32 -28.25 -34.10
C ALA A 450 -20.11 -28.03 -32.59
N GLY A 451 -19.30 -27.03 -32.25
CA GLY A 451 -19.16 -26.51 -30.88
C GLY A 451 -18.03 -27.14 -30.04
N ALA A 452 -17.23 -28.06 -30.58
CA ALA A 452 -16.05 -28.59 -29.88
C ALA A 452 -14.78 -28.63 -30.76
N GLY A 453 -14.78 -27.94 -31.90
CA GLY A 453 -13.65 -27.84 -32.80
C GLY A 453 -13.36 -29.14 -33.55
N LEU A 454 -12.08 -29.48 -33.66
CA LEU A 454 -11.55 -30.64 -34.36
C LEU A 454 -11.34 -31.81 -33.40
N CYS A 455 -11.53 -33.01 -33.95
CA CYS A 455 -11.31 -34.27 -33.28
C CYS A 455 -10.54 -35.20 -34.22
N VAL A 456 -9.31 -35.57 -33.86
CA VAL A 456 -8.37 -36.30 -34.73
C VAL A 456 -8.01 -37.63 -34.11
N CYS A 457 -8.00 -38.70 -34.89
CA CYS A 457 -7.56 -40.01 -34.41
C CYS A 457 -6.82 -40.79 -35.49
N HIS A 458 -5.96 -41.71 -35.07
CA HIS A 458 -5.45 -42.73 -35.97
C HIS A 458 -6.30 -43.99 -35.81
N PRO A 459 -7.06 -44.40 -36.83
CA PRO A 459 -7.79 -45.65 -36.80
C PRO A 459 -6.78 -46.81 -36.78
N GLY A 460 -6.78 -47.60 -35.71
CA GLY A 460 -6.04 -48.87 -35.64
C GLY A 460 -6.85 -50.04 -36.16
N ALA A 461 -6.24 -51.23 -36.17
CA ALA A 461 -6.94 -52.48 -36.47
C ALA A 461 -8.07 -52.76 -35.44
N ASP A 462 -7.81 -52.49 -34.15
CA ASP A 462 -8.82 -52.55 -33.09
C ASP A 462 -9.37 -51.16 -32.75
N LEU A 463 -10.60 -50.90 -33.18
CA LEU A 463 -11.33 -49.65 -32.90
C LEU A 463 -11.65 -49.44 -31.42
N LYS A 464 -11.54 -50.46 -30.56
CA LYS A 464 -11.77 -50.29 -29.11
C LYS A 464 -10.67 -49.48 -28.42
N GLN A 465 -9.49 -49.37 -29.02
CA GLN A 465 -8.33 -48.68 -28.45
C GLN A 465 -8.11 -47.28 -29.02
N ILE A 466 -9.01 -46.81 -29.87
CA ILE A 466 -8.86 -45.52 -30.52
C ILE A 466 -8.88 -44.38 -29.48
N ARG A 467 -8.05 -43.37 -29.68
CA ARG A 467 -8.02 -42.15 -28.88
C ARG A 467 -8.15 -40.95 -29.80
N PHE A 468 -8.94 -39.98 -29.35
CA PHE A 468 -9.17 -38.74 -30.05
C PHE A 468 -8.36 -37.61 -29.41
N GLU A 469 -7.60 -36.90 -30.24
CA GLU A 469 -7.01 -35.61 -29.91
C GLU A 469 -8.00 -34.50 -30.28
N HIS A 470 -8.10 -33.48 -29.43
CA HIS A 470 -9.08 -32.40 -29.61
C HIS A 470 -8.36 -31.06 -29.74
N TYR A 471 -8.78 -30.25 -30.72
CA TYR A 471 -8.28 -28.90 -30.94
C TYR A 471 -9.44 -27.93 -31.07
N ASN A 472 -9.47 -26.87 -30.26
CA ASN A 472 -10.56 -25.89 -30.23
C ASN A 472 -10.02 -24.45 -30.21
N THR A 473 -10.89 -23.49 -29.96
CA THR A 473 -10.55 -22.05 -29.87
C THR A 473 -9.45 -21.74 -28.85
N ASN A 474 -9.36 -22.49 -27.75
CA ASN A 474 -8.27 -22.32 -26.77
C ASN A 474 -6.91 -22.80 -27.30
N ASP A 475 -6.91 -23.67 -28.31
CA ASP A 475 -5.70 -24.17 -28.98
C ASP A 475 -5.31 -23.29 -30.19
N GLY A 476 -6.13 -22.29 -30.53
CA GLY A 476 -5.87 -21.31 -31.60
C GLY A 476 -6.81 -21.39 -32.81
N LEU A 477 -7.76 -22.33 -32.85
CA LEU A 477 -8.78 -22.41 -33.92
C LEU A 477 -9.65 -21.15 -33.93
N VAL A 478 -10.03 -20.64 -35.11
CA VAL A 478 -10.78 -19.37 -35.21
C VAL A 478 -12.22 -19.47 -34.64
N ASN A 479 -12.86 -20.63 -34.75
CA ASN A 479 -14.22 -20.88 -34.27
C ASN A 479 -14.46 -22.40 -34.09
N ASP A 480 -15.19 -22.80 -33.06
CA ASP A 480 -15.39 -24.20 -32.66
C ASP A 480 -16.42 -24.99 -33.48
N ILE A 481 -17.08 -24.34 -34.45
CA ILE A 481 -18.01 -25.00 -35.37
C ILE A 481 -17.29 -25.20 -36.69
N VAL A 482 -16.73 -26.39 -36.88
CA VAL A 482 -15.98 -26.75 -38.08
C VAL A 482 -16.93 -27.17 -39.20
N GLN A 483 -16.77 -26.57 -40.38
CA GLN A 483 -17.62 -26.77 -41.55
C GLN A 483 -16.98 -27.71 -42.58
N SER A 484 -15.69 -27.53 -42.88
CA SER A 484 -14.94 -28.36 -43.84
C SER A 484 -13.45 -28.41 -43.49
N ILE A 485 -12.77 -29.47 -43.93
CA ILE A 485 -11.35 -29.73 -43.68
C ILE A 485 -10.72 -30.19 -44.99
N LEU A 486 -9.62 -29.55 -45.39
CA LEU A 486 -8.84 -29.91 -46.58
C LEU A 486 -7.35 -29.94 -46.23
N GLU A 487 -6.62 -30.93 -46.74
CA GLU A 487 -5.15 -30.98 -46.67
C GLU A 487 -4.56 -30.37 -47.95
N ASP A 488 -3.64 -29.42 -47.81
CA ASP A 488 -2.92 -28.84 -48.94
C ASP A 488 -1.78 -29.76 -49.45
N ARG A 489 -0.93 -29.24 -50.33
CA ARG A 489 0.19 -30.02 -50.88
C ARG A 489 1.34 -30.20 -49.89
N ASP A 490 1.53 -29.24 -49.00
CA ASP A 490 2.60 -29.21 -48.01
C ASP A 490 2.23 -29.98 -46.72
N GLY A 491 0.99 -30.45 -46.63
CA GLY A 491 0.48 -31.21 -45.48
C GLY A 491 -0.06 -30.32 -44.36
N HIS A 492 -0.36 -29.04 -44.65
CA HIS A 492 -1.13 -28.20 -43.74
C HIS A 492 -2.63 -28.42 -43.95
N PHE A 493 -3.40 -28.28 -42.87
CA PHE A 493 -4.83 -28.49 -42.90
C PHE A 493 -5.56 -27.16 -42.91
N TRP A 494 -6.29 -26.88 -43.98
CA TRP A 494 -7.16 -25.71 -44.09
C TRP A 494 -8.57 -26.08 -43.64
N ILE A 495 -9.01 -25.44 -42.57
CA ILE A 495 -10.23 -25.74 -41.84
C ILE A 495 -11.16 -24.54 -41.97
N SER A 496 -12.27 -24.70 -42.69
CA SER A 496 -13.32 -23.69 -42.67
C SER A 496 -14.22 -23.92 -41.47
N THR A 497 -14.61 -22.82 -40.82
CA THR A 497 -15.48 -22.83 -39.64
C THR A 497 -16.76 -22.05 -39.93
N GLU A 498 -17.70 -21.99 -38.98
CA GLU A 498 -18.87 -21.12 -39.14
C GLU A 498 -18.46 -19.65 -39.34
N TYR A 499 -17.30 -19.24 -38.84
CA TYR A 499 -16.78 -17.89 -39.07
C TYR A 499 -15.25 -17.86 -39.15
N GLY A 500 -14.72 -17.73 -40.37
CA GLY A 500 -13.28 -17.72 -40.67
C GLY A 500 -12.72 -19.07 -41.12
N ILE A 501 -11.48 -19.05 -41.64
CA ILE A 501 -10.70 -20.25 -41.99
C ILE A 501 -9.45 -20.30 -41.13
N SER A 502 -9.11 -21.47 -40.59
CA SER A 502 -7.84 -21.71 -39.93
C SER A 502 -6.95 -22.64 -40.77
N CYS A 503 -5.67 -22.31 -40.92
CA CYS A 503 -4.64 -23.22 -41.41
C CYS A 503 -3.92 -23.83 -40.20
N PHE A 504 -3.98 -25.15 -40.04
CA PHE A 504 -3.31 -25.89 -38.98
C PHE A 504 -1.99 -26.49 -39.47
N ILE A 505 -0.92 -26.11 -38.79
CA ILE A 505 0.45 -26.54 -39.11
C ILE A 505 0.82 -27.66 -38.16
N LEU A 506 0.73 -28.88 -38.66
CA LEU A 506 0.84 -30.08 -37.85
C LEU A 506 2.19 -30.23 -37.09
N PRO A 507 3.37 -29.93 -37.68
CA PRO A 507 4.63 -30.00 -36.93
C PRO A 507 4.73 -29.01 -35.76
N GLU A 508 4.15 -27.82 -35.93
CA GLU A 508 4.14 -26.76 -34.92
C GLU A 508 2.98 -26.91 -33.92
N ARG A 509 1.96 -27.70 -34.27
CA ARG A 509 0.66 -27.77 -33.59
C ARG A 509 0.04 -26.38 -33.39
N SER A 510 0.16 -25.53 -34.39
CA SER A 510 -0.27 -24.12 -34.36
C SER A 510 -1.34 -23.84 -35.41
N PHE A 511 -2.22 -22.87 -35.15
CA PHE A 511 -3.21 -22.38 -36.09
C PHE A 511 -2.83 -20.99 -36.60
N ARG A 512 -3.08 -20.74 -37.89
CA ARG A 512 -3.07 -19.41 -38.51
C ARG A 512 -4.46 -19.11 -39.01
N ASN A 513 -5.06 -18.02 -38.54
CA ASN A 513 -6.47 -17.71 -38.80
C ASN A 513 -6.59 -16.65 -39.89
N TYR A 514 -7.51 -16.87 -40.83
CA TYR A 514 -7.70 -16.06 -42.03
C TYR A 514 -9.17 -15.68 -42.20
N PHE A 515 -9.37 -14.42 -42.58
CA PHE A 515 -10.65 -13.90 -43.06
C PHE A 515 -10.44 -13.41 -44.48
N PHE A 516 -11.13 -14.01 -45.46
CA PHE A 516 -10.96 -13.69 -46.88
C PHE A 516 -12.02 -12.74 -47.41
N SER A 517 -12.93 -12.31 -46.55
CA SER A 517 -13.94 -11.32 -46.83
C SER A 517 -13.84 -10.24 -45.78
N ALA A 518 -13.99 -8.99 -46.17
CA ALA A 518 -14.24 -7.95 -45.20
C ALA A 518 -15.76 -7.82 -44.92
N TYR A 519 -16.63 -8.45 -45.74
CA TYR A 519 -18.06 -8.62 -45.44
C TYR A 519 -18.28 -9.88 -44.60
N GLU A 520 -18.97 -9.76 -43.46
CA GLU A 520 -19.16 -10.84 -42.47
C GLU A 520 -19.71 -12.13 -43.08
N LEU A 521 -20.76 -12.06 -43.92
CA LEU A 521 -21.33 -13.25 -44.55
C LEU A 521 -20.35 -13.97 -45.49
N GLY A 522 -19.33 -13.29 -46.01
CA GLY A 522 -18.28 -13.92 -46.80
C GLY A 522 -17.22 -14.63 -45.99
N ASN A 523 -17.26 -14.52 -44.66
CA ASN A 523 -16.49 -15.36 -43.76
C ASN A 523 -17.36 -16.45 -43.11
N VAL A 524 -18.66 -16.53 -43.44
CA VAL A 524 -19.53 -17.61 -42.98
C VAL A 524 -19.49 -18.75 -43.98
N TYR A 525 -18.78 -19.82 -43.63
CA TYR A 525 -18.58 -20.96 -44.53
C TYR A 525 -19.68 -22.01 -44.38
N THR A 526 -19.88 -22.79 -45.44
CA THR A 526 -20.94 -23.79 -45.49
C THR A 526 -20.41 -25.20 -45.29
N GLU A 527 -21.24 -26.04 -44.67
CA GLU A 527 -20.88 -27.40 -44.27
C GLU A 527 -20.48 -28.26 -45.47
N ASN A 528 -19.37 -28.99 -45.30
CA ASN A 528 -18.82 -29.93 -46.28
C ASN A 528 -18.65 -29.34 -47.70
N SER A 529 -18.44 -28.03 -47.77
CA SER A 529 -18.36 -27.27 -49.02
C SER A 529 -16.92 -26.84 -49.28
N GLY A 530 -16.05 -27.80 -49.60
CA GLY A 530 -14.71 -27.48 -50.03
C GLY A 530 -14.05 -28.59 -50.82
N CYS A 531 -13.15 -28.22 -51.72
CA CYS A 531 -12.39 -29.16 -52.53
C CYS A 531 -10.99 -28.63 -52.86
N LEU A 532 -10.06 -29.57 -53.10
CA LEU A 532 -8.70 -29.31 -53.57
C LEU A 532 -8.64 -29.59 -55.08
N LEU A 533 -8.12 -28.66 -55.86
CA LEU A 533 -7.93 -28.81 -57.30
C LEU A 533 -6.60 -29.47 -57.68
N PRO A 534 -6.51 -30.05 -58.90
CA PRO A 534 -5.26 -30.60 -59.43
C PRO A 534 -4.13 -29.60 -59.64
N ASP A 535 -4.38 -28.28 -59.58
CA ASP A 535 -3.36 -27.23 -59.64
C ASP A 535 -2.83 -26.85 -58.23
N GLY A 536 -3.52 -27.25 -57.17
CA GLY A 536 -3.18 -26.97 -55.77
C GLY A 536 -4.09 -25.93 -55.11
N ASN A 537 -4.98 -25.29 -55.88
CA ASN A 537 -5.92 -24.31 -55.34
C ASN A 537 -6.94 -24.99 -54.42
N LEU A 538 -7.29 -24.29 -53.35
CA LEU A 538 -8.33 -24.67 -52.41
C LEU A 538 -9.59 -23.86 -52.67
N LEU A 539 -10.73 -24.54 -52.55
CA LEU A 539 -12.05 -23.95 -52.70
C LEU A 539 -12.85 -24.13 -51.44
N PHE A 540 -13.53 -23.06 -51.02
CA PHE A 540 -14.47 -23.10 -49.91
C PHE A 540 -15.75 -22.35 -50.25
N GLY A 541 -16.88 -23.01 -50.05
CA GLY A 541 -18.21 -22.42 -50.16
C GLY A 541 -18.52 -21.53 -48.97
N SER A 542 -19.10 -20.36 -49.23
CA SER A 542 -19.57 -19.43 -48.21
C SER A 542 -21.01 -18.99 -48.45
N ASN A 543 -21.58 -18.27 -47.49
CA ASN A 543 -22.86 -17.58 -47.68
C ASN A 543 -22.77 -16.42 -48.68
N TYR A 544 -21.57 -16.12 -49.19
CA TYR A 544 -21.31 -15.01 -50.10
C TYR A 544 -20.43 -15.43 -51.28
N GLY A 545 -20.80 -16.52 -51.94
CA GLY A 545 -20.09 -17.06 -53.10
C GLY A 545 -18.99 -18.06 -52.75
N LEU A 546 -18.26 -18.47 -53.78
CA LEU A 546 -17.20 -19.46 -53.72
C LEU A 546 -15.85 -18.77 -53.62
N ILE A 547 -15.05 -19.14 -52.64
CA ILE A 547 -13.71 -18.61 -52.42
C ILE A 547 -12.70 -19.60 -53.02
N VAL A 548 -11.76 -19.08 -53.80
CA VAL A 548 -10.69 -19.85 -54.46
C VAL A 548 -9.36 -19.17 -54.13
N PHE A 549 -8.40 -19.91 -53.60
CA PHE A 549 -7.05 -19.38 -53.35
C PHE A 549 -5.98 -20.46 -53.46
N ASP A 550 -4.78 -20.04 -53.81
CA ASP A 550 -3.59 -20.87 -53.72
C ASP A 550 -3.02 -20.77 -52.29
N PRO A 551 -2.99 -21.87 -51.50
CA PRO A 551 -2.46 -21.85 -50.14
C PRO A 551 -1.00 -21.37 -50.07
N LEU A 552 -0.19 -21.57 -51.12
CA LEU A 552 1.19 -21.09 -51.20
C LEU A 552 1.27 -19.58 -51.45
N ALA A 553 0.30 -19.02 -52.18
CA ALA A 553 0.21 -17.60 -52.48
C ALA A 553 -0.49 -16.79 -51.38
N VAL A 554 -1.17 -17.46 -50.45
CA VAL A 554 -1.59 -16.88 -49.16
C VAL A 554 -0.32 -16.68 -48.31
N LYS A 555 0.49 -15.70 -48.72
CA LYS A 555 1.58 -15.21 -47.90
C LYS A 555 0.94 -14.70 -46.63
N SER A 556 1.25 -15.32 -45.49
CA SER A 556 1.07 -14.65 -44.21
C SER A 556 1.72 -13.29 -44.38
N THR A 557 0.93 -12.23 -44.23
CA THR A 557 1.35 -10.85 -44.38
C THR A 557 2.75 -10.73 -43.80
N ARG A 558 3.67 -10.10 -44.53
CA ARG A 558 5.10 -9.90 -44.18
C ARG A 558 5.37 -9.30 -42.78
N ALA A 559 4.36 -9.14 -41.94
CA ALA A 559 4.44 -8.91 -40.50
C ALA A 559 5.31 -9.94 -39.74
N LEU A 560 5.57 -11.13 -40.30
CA LEU A 560 6.44 -12.13 -39.66
C LEU A 560 7.94 -11.74 -39.59
N ASP A 561 8.42 -10.86 -40.48
CA ASP A 561 9.82 -10.40 -40.49
C ASP A 561 9.97 -8.94 -40.02
N SER A 562 8.86 -8.25 -39.72
CA SER A 562 8.83 -6.81 -39.43
C SER A 562 8.17 -6.45 -38.11
N PHE A 563 8.48 -7.13 -37.01
CA PHE A 563 8.54 -6.36 -35.77
C PHE A 563 9.66 -5.33 -35.95
N GLY A 564 9.28 -4.13 -36.42
CA GLY A 564 10.14 -2.97 -36.39
C GLY A 564 10.76 -2.82 -35.00
N GLY A 565 11.89 -2.14 -34.91
CA GLY A 565 12.50 -1.84 -33.61
C GLY A 565 11.46 -1.26 -32.66
N VAL A 566 11.47 -1.70 -31.41
CA VAL A 566 10.53 -1.21 -30.40
C VAL A 566 10.78 0.27 -30.18
N THR A 567 9.80 1.14 -30.40
CA THR A 567 9.99 2.57 -30.15
C THR A 567 9.64 2.89 -28.71
N LEU A 568 10.51 3.64 -28.03
CA LEU A 568 10.22 4.17 -26.69
C LEU A 568 9.26 5.35 -26.85
N THR A 569 8.12 5.32 -26.16
CA THR A 569 7.02 6.27 -26.38
C THR A 569 6.85 7.27 -25.26
N SER A 570 7.24 6.93 -24.03
CA SER A 570 7.16 7.84 -22.90
C SER A 570 8.16 7.46 -21.81
N LEU A 571 8.72 8.48 -21.14
CA LEU A 571 9.57 8.35 -19.96
C LEU A 571 8.90 9.04 -18.79
N HIS A 572 8.62 8.28 -17.73
CA HIS A 572 8.16 8.83 -16.45
C HIS A 572 9.29 8.71 -15.43
N VAL A 573 9.61 9.81 -14.75
CA VAL A 573 10.60 9.85 -13.67
C VAL A 573 9.90 10.25 -12.38
N ASN A 574 9.99 9.41 -11.35
CA ASN A 574 9.28 9.57 -10.07
C ASN A 574 7.76 9.79 -10.24
N GLY A 575 7.15 9.17 -11.24
CA GLY A 575 5.72 9.27 -11.54
C GLY A 575 5.31 10.44 -12.43
N ALA A 576 6.21 11.40 -12.74
CA ALA A 576 5.94 12.50 -13.65
C ALA A 576 6.46 12.19 -15.07
N GLU A 577 5.63 12.39 -16.09
CA GLU A 577 6.03 12.30 -17.51
C GLU A 577 7.06 13.38 -17.84
N ILE A 578 8.14 13.03 -18.52
CA ILE A 578 9.21 13.97 -18.94
C ILE A 578 9.07 14.24 -20.44
N ARG A 579 8.94 15.53 -20.81
CA ARG A 579 8.86 15.99 -22.20
C ARG A 579 9.93 17.05 -22.51
N PRO A 580 10.41 17.18 -23.76
CA PRO A 580 11.53 18.08 -24.08
C PRO A 580 11.24 19.57 -23.87
N ASP A 581 9.98 19.96 -23.99
CA ASP A 581 9.48 21.35 -23.87
C ASP A 581 9.35 21.84 -22.41
N MET A 582 9.54 20.95 -21.42
CA MET A 582 9.42 21.33 -20.03
C MET A 582 10.67 22.07 -19.50
N PRO A 583 10.49 23.11 -18.66
CA PRO A 583 11.61 23.80 -18.00
C PRO A 583 12.44 22.82 -17.16
N GLY A 584 13.72 22.64 -17.52
CA GLY A 584 14.62 21.71 -16.83
C GLY A 584 14.46 20.24 -17.23
N SER A 585 13.88 19.98 -18.41
CA SER A 585 13.75 18.63 -18.96
C SER A 585 15.08 17.90 -19.10
N LEU A 586 15.04 16.60 -18.86
CA LEU A 586 16.17 15.67 -19.03
C LEU A 586 16.37 15.24 -20.49
N LEU A 587 15.39 15.57 -21.34
CA LEU A 587 15.31 15.19 -22.73
C LEU A 587 15.50 16.43 -23.60
N SER A 588 16.42 16.38 -24.57
CA SER A 588 16.57 17.43 -25.59
C SER A 588 15.69 17.17 -26.82
N ASN A 589 15.43 15.90 -27.11
CA ASN A 589 14.50 15.40 -28.13
C ASN A 589 13.53 14.44 -27.45
N ASP A 590 12.43 14.09 -28.12
CA ASP A 590 11.50 13.07 -27.59
C ASP A 590 12.24 11.75 -27.25
N ILE A 591 11.69 10.98 -26.30
CA ILE A 591 12.31 9.72 -25.86
C ILE A 591 12.48 8.73 -27.02
N ALA A 592 11.62 8.79 -28.04
CA ALA A 592 11.72 7.98 -29.25
C ALA A 592 13.04 8.19 -30.03
N TYR A 593 13.67 9.36 -29.86
CA TYR A 593 14.92 9.76 -30.55
C TYR A 593 16.08 9.97 -29.57
N THR A 594 15.98 9.44 -28.35
CA THR A 594 16.97 9.64 -27.30
C THR A 594 17.71 8.35 -27.01
N ASP A 595 19.01 8.29 -27.35
CA ASP A 595 19.84 7.11 -27.07
C ASP A 595 20.33 7.05 -25.61
N LYS A 596 20.37 8.21 -24.92
CA LYS A 596 20.98 8.33 -23.59
C LYS A 596 20.30 9.35 -22.70
N ILE A 597 19.97 8.94 -21.47
CA ILE A 597 19.44 9.81 -20.42
C ILE A 597 20.38 9.90 -19.22
N ARG A 598 20.45 11.09 -18.62
CA ARG A 598 21.26 11.36 -17.42
C ARG A 598 20.35 11.82 -16.28
N LEU A 599 20.06 10.91 -15.36
CA LEU A 599 19.18 11.15 -14.22
C LEU A 599 19.98 11.70 -13.02
N GLY A 600 19.40 12.62 -12.27
CA GLY A 600 19.92 13.04 -10.97
C GLY A 600 19.75 11.96 -9.90
N HIS A 601 20.46 12.06 -8.78
CA HIS A 601 20.37 11.07 -7.69
C HIS A 601 18.95 10.85 -7.13
N LYS A 602 18.13 11.91 -7.08
CA LYS A 602 16.73 11.82 -6.61
C LYS A 602 15.77 11.26 -7.67
N GLN A 603 16.24 11.11 -8.91
CA GLN A 603 15.48 10.65 -10.07
C GLN A 603 15.82 9.19 -10.37
N ASN A 604 15.85 8.36 -9.32
CA ASN A 604 16.30 6.97 -9.38
C ASN A 604 15.15 5.95 -9.52
N SER A 605 13.93 6.44 -9.72
CA SER A 605 12.77 5.61 -10.07
C SER A 605 12.21 6.11 -11.39
N PHE A 606 12.12 5.22 -12.38
CA PHE A 606 11.61 5.57 -13.70
C PHE A 606 10.80 4.45 -14.32
N THR A 607 9.91 4.83 -15.23
CA THR A 607 9.13 3.93 -16.08
C THR A 607 9.35 4.32 -17.52
N VAL A 608 9.73 3.37 -18.36
CA VAL A 608 9.84 3.57 -19.81
C VAL A 608 8.70 2.80 -20.47
N TYR A 609 7.88 3.51 -21.23
CA TYR A 609 6.84 2.94 -22.08
C TYR A 609 7.38 2.73 -23.48
N PHE A 610 6.88 1.70 -24.14
CA PHE A 610 7.33 1.34 -25.48
C PHE A 610 6.19 0.74 -26.31
N SER A 611 6.35 0.73 -27.64
CA SER A 611 5.38 0.18 -28.57
C SER A 611 6.04 -0.21 -29.89
N THR A 612 5.49 -1.20 -30.58
CA THR A 612 5.90 -1.56 -31.95
C THR A 612 5.20 -0.72 -33.02
N PHE A 613 4.16 0.04 -32.66
CA PHE A 613 3.25 0.72 -33.62
C PHE A 613 2.65 -0.22 -34.68
N ASN A 614 2.62 -1.53 -34.41
CA ASN A 614 1.95 -2.47 -35.28
C ASN A 614 0.45 -2.46 -34.96
N TYR A 615 -0.36 -1.96 -35.89
CA TYR A 615 -1.82 -1.85 -35.78
C TYR A 615 -2.56 -3.02 -36.45
N SER A 616 -1.85 -4.11 -36.81
CA SER A 616 -2.44 -5.33 -37.33
C SER A 616 -3.40 -5.95 -36.30
N PRO A 617 -4.61 -6.39 -36.70
CA PRO A 617 -5.51 -7.11 -35.79
C PRO A 617 -4.92 -8.44 -35.29
N GLU A 618 -3.89 -8.97 -35.95
CA GLU A 618 -3.14 -10.16 -35.53
C GLU A 618 -1.98 -9.82 -34.56
N ASN A 619 -1.81 -8.56 -34.16
CA ASN A 619 -0.69 -8.13 -33.32
C ASN A 619 -0.91 -8.45 -31.82
N GLU A 620 -0.55 -9.66 -31.41
CA GLU A 620 -0.31 -10.03 -30.01
C GLU A 620 1.16 -9.77 -29.60
N ALA A 621 1.63 -8.53 -29.76
CA ALA A 621 3.00 -8.19 -29.37
C ALA A 621 3.20 -8.38 -27.86
N ASN A 622 3.95 -9.41 -27.49
CA ASN A 622 4.55 -9.52 -26.17
C ASN A 622 5.90 -8.79 -26.18
N TYR A 623 6.30 -8.27 -25.03
CA TYR A 623 7.57 -7.59 -24.85
C TYR A 623 8.41 -8.33 -23.82
N THR A 624 9.72 -8.35 -24.06
CA THR A 624 10.71 -8.72 -23.05
C THR A 624 11.74 -7.61 -22.95
N TYR A 625 12.22 -7.37 -21.73
CA TYR A 625 13.19 -6.36 -21.45
C TYR A 625 14.19 -6.81 -20.38
N LYS A 626 15.35 -6.17 -20.39
CA LYS A 626 16.43 -6.37 -19.43
C LYS A 626 17.14 -5.06 -19.17
N LEU A 627 17.36 -4.73 -17.90
CA LEU A 627 18.25 -3.65 -17.49
C LEU A 627 19.62 -4.22 -17.17
N GLU A 628 20.58 -4.02 -18.06
CA GLU A 628 21.96 -4.45 -17.85
C GLU A 628 22.57 -3.73 -16.64
N ASN A 629 23.41 -4.46 -15.88
CA ASN A 629 23.94 -4.07 -14.57
C ASN A 629 22.91 -4.01 -13.43
N TYR A 630 21.71 -4.58 -13.61
CA TYR A 630 20.71 -4.76 -12.55
C TYR A 630 19.98 -6.12 -12.64
N ASP A 631 19.44 -6.48 -13.81
CA ASP A 631 18.74 -7.75 -14.03
C ASP A 631 19.71 -8.88 -14.43
N GLU A 632 19.56 -10.07 -13.82
CA GLU A 632 20.38 -11.25 -14.17
C GLU A 632 20.00 -11.85 -15.54
N ALA A 633 18.69 -11.97 -15.82
CA ALA A 633 18.12 -12.54 -17.04
C ALA A 633 17.06 -11.62 -17.66
N TRP A 634 16.61 -11.95 -18.86
CA TRP A 634 15.47 -11.28 -19.51
C TRP A 634 14.17 -11.61 -18.77
N ASN A 635 13.27 -10.63 -18.65
CA ASN A 635 11.93 -10.87 -18.11
C ASN A 635 11.08 -11.74 -19.06
N ALA A 636 10.12 -12.47 -18.49
CA ALA A 636 9.21 -13.30 -19.29
C ALA A 636 8.41 -12.44 -20.31
N PRO A 637 8.20 -12.92 -21.54
CA PRO A 637 7.38 -12.22 -22.53
C PRO A 637 5.99 -11.89 -21.98
N SER A 638 5.59 -10.62 -22.08
CA SER A 638 4.35 -10.11 -21.51
C SER A 638 3.71 -9.07 -22.43
N ALA A 639 2.37 -9.01 -22.48
CA ALA A 639 1.65 -7.97 -23.22
C ALA A 639 1.83 -6.56 -22.61
N GLN A 640 2.47 -6.44 -21.44
CA GLN A 640 2.76 -5.14 -20.83
C GLN A 640 3.81 -4.38 -21.63
N ASN A 641 3.47 -3.14 -21.99
CA ASN A 641 4.27 -2.29 -22.85
C ASN A 641 5.10 -1.25 -22.07
N PHE A 642 5.54 -1.60 -20.85
CA PHE A 642 6.37 -0.73 -20.03
C PHE A 642 7.36 -1.53 -19.18
N ALA A 643 8.48 -0.89 -18.84
CA ALA A 643 9.46 -1.38 -17.87
C ALA A 643 9.58 -0.38 -16.71
N MET A 644 9.41 -0.86 -15.48
CA MET A 644 9.44 -0.02 -14.28
C MET A 644 10.58 -0.44 -13.35
N TYR A 645 11.43 0.52 -13.00
CA TYR A 645 12.50 0.32 -12.01
C TYR A 645 12.39 1.35 -10.90
N ARG A 646 12.57 0.91 -9.65
CA ARG A 646 12.42 1.74 -8.45
C ARG A 646 13.73 1.73 -7.65
N ASN A 647 14.10 2.90 -7.14
CA ASN A 647 15.24 3.09 -6.24
C ASN A 647 16.57 2.50 -6.74
N LEU A 648 16.89 2.67 -8.02
CA LEU A 648 18.14 2.19 -8.59
C LEU A 648 19.35 2.91 -7.95
N PRO A 649 20.44 2.20 -7.61
CA PRO A 649 21.64 2.83 -7.11
C PRO A 649 22.33 3.68 -8.20
N PRO A 650 23.20 4.65 -7.83
CA PRO A 650 24.00 5.38 -8.80
C PRO A 650 24.87 4.45 -9.65
N GLY A 651 24.84 4.63 -10.97
CA GLY A 651 25.49 3.71 -11.89
C GLY A 651 25.15 3.97 -13.35
N ASN A 652 25.77 3.19 -14.23
CA ASN A 652 25.47 3.15 -15.66
C ASN A 652 24.67 1.88 -15.94
N TYR A 653 23.49 2.05 -16.50
CA TYR A 653 22.59 0.97 -16.88
C TYR A 653 22.27 1.08 -18.36
N THR A 654 21.94 -0.04 -18.98
CA THR A 654 21.50 -0.08 -20.37
C THR A 654 20.21 -0.87 -20.42
N LEU A 655 19.10 -0.19 -20.69
CA LEU A 655 17.80 -0.81 -20.86
C LEU A 655 17.72 -1.37 -22.28
N ARG A 656 17.45 -2.67 -22.39
CA ARG A 656 17.22 -3.36 -23.65
C ARG A 656 15.80 -3.84 -23.70
N VAL A 657 15.11 -3.56 -24.80
CA VAL A 657 13.73 -3.96 -25.03
C VAL A 657 13.60 -4.57 -26.41
N ARG A 658 12.85 -5.66 -26.53
CA ARG A 658 12.50 -6.27 -27.81
C ARG A 658 11.08 -6.83 -27.76
N ALA A 659 10.44 -6.86 -28.91
CA ALA A 659 9.16 -7.53 -29.09
C ALA A 659 9.40 -9.04 -29.33
N CYS A 660 8.51 -9.86 -28.80
CA CYS A 660 8.49 -11.31 -28.89
C CYS A 660 7.17 -11.78 -29.52
N LYS A 661 7.23 -12.92 -30.21
CA LYS A 661 6.05 -13.58 -30.77
C LYS A 661 5.50 -14.61 -29.78
N GLY A 662 4.34 -14.33 -29.18
CA GLY A 662 3.74 -15.24 -28.20
C GLY A 662 4.61 -15.44 -26.95
N ALA A 663 4.32 -16.48 -26.16
CA ALA A 663 5.00 -16.73 -24.89
C ALA A 663 6.34 -17.50 -25.02
N THR A 664 6.59 -18.14 -26.17
CA THR A 664 7.67 -19.12 -26.36
C THR A 664 8.81 -18.65 -27.25
N ASP A 665 8.64 -17.59 -28.06
CA ASP A 665 9.68 -17.09 -28.95
C ASP A 665 10.48 -15.94 -28.31
N MET A 666 11.72 -16.24 -27.93
CA MET A 666 12.69 -15.26 -27.40
C MET A 666 13.77 -14.87 -28.43
N ALA A 667 13.67 -15.23 -29.71
CA ALA A 667 14.80 -15.14 -30.63
C ALA A 667 14.67 -14.07 -31.75
N GLY A 668 13.49 -13.48 -31.99
CA GLY A 668 13.23 -12.79 -33.26
C GLY A 668 13.32 -11.25 -33.33
N GLY A 669 13.15 -10.50 -32.24
CA GLY A 669 12.95 -9.04 -32.30
C GLY A 669 14.24 -8.19 -32.31
N LYS A 670 14.28 -7.12 -33.11
CA LYS A 670 15.35 -6.10 -33.08
C LYS A 670 15.38 -5.41 -31.71
N GLU A 671 16.54 -5.40 -31.05
CA GLU A 671 16.72 -4.76 -29.75
C GLU A 671 16.74 -3.23 -29.88
N THR A 672 15.94 -2.57 -29.05
CA THR A 672 16.03 -1.14 -28.77
C THR A 672 16.78 -0.93 -27.46
N VAL A 673 17.74 -0.02 -27.50
CA VAL A 673 18.70 0.20 -26.42
C VAL A 673 18.59 1.65 -25.93
N LEU A 674 18.53 1.82 -24.61
CA LEU A 674 18.57 3.13 -23.95
C LEU A 674 19.63 3.13 -22.84
N ASP A 675 20.63 4.00 -22.96
CA ASP A 675 21.65 4.19 -21.93
C ASP A 675 21.15 5.12 -20.82
N ILE A 676 21.21 4.64 -19.57
CA ILE A 676 20.69 5.34 -18.40
C ILE A 676 21.82 5.54 -17.39
N VAL A 677 22.16 6.81 -17.13
CA VAL A 677 23.19 7.18 -16.15
C VAL A 677 22.54 7.85 -14.96
N ILE A 678 22.55 7.20 -13.79
CA ILE A 678 22.09 7.80 -12.53
C ILE A 678 23.30 8.41 -11.83
N ARG A 679 23.33 9.75 -11.74
CA ARG A 679 24.45 10.44 -11.10
C ARG A 679 24.46 10.17 -9.60
N PRO A 680 25.64 9.91 -9.00
CA PRO A 680 25.75 9.86 -7.55
C PRO A 680 25.38 11.23 -6.96
N PRO A 681 24.84 11.25 -5.73
CA PRO A 681 24.58 12.49 -5.04
C PRO A 681 25.89 13.26 -4.86
N PHE A 682 25.81 14.59 -4.77
CA PHE A 682 27.02 15.42 -4.63
C PHE A 682 27.91 14.95 -3.47
N TYR A 683 27.32 14.48 -2.37
CA TYR A 683 28.01 13.96 -1.18
C TYR A 683 28.75 12.63 -1.38
N GLN A 684 28.51 11.88 -2.46
CA GLN A 684 29.25 10.65 -2.80
C GLN A 684 30.22 10.85 -3.97
N THR A 685 30.47 12.10 -4.37
CA THR A 685 31.47 12.39 -5.41
C THR A 685 32.89 12.28 -4.84
N THR A 686 33.88 11.98 -5.68
CA THR A 686 35.30 11.97 -5.29
C THR A 686 35.75 13.32 -4.72
N ALA A 687 35.23 14.43 -5.26
CA ALA A 687 35.44 15.77 -4.71
C ALA A 687 34.82 15.93 -3.31
N ALA A 688 33.61 15.41 -3.07
CA ALA A 688 33.01 15.43 -1.73
C ALA A 688 33.74 14.52 -0.75
N TYR A 689 34.25 13.36 -1.16
CA TYR A 689 35.11 12.53 -0.31
C TYR A 689 36.44 13.23 0.02
N ALA A 690 37.02 13.99 -0.92
CA ALA A 690 38.19 14.83 -0.62
C ALA A 690 37.83 15.95 0.37
N VAL A 691 36.70 16.63 0.18
CA VAL A 691 36.20 17.62 1.15
C VAL A 691 35.91 16.96 2.49
N TYR A 692 35.31 15.76 2.55
CA TYR A 692 35.09 15.02 3.79
C TYR A 692 36.38 14.60 4.44
N PHE A 693 37.40 14.23 3.67
CA PHE A 693 38.71 13.93 4.22
C PHE A 693 39.35 15.19 4.81
N PHE A 694 39.30 16.34 4.12
CA PHE A 694 39.82 17.60 4.66
C PHE A 694 38.99 18.16 5.81
N LEU A 695 37.67 18.02 5.76
CA LEU A 695 36.74 18.46 6.79
C LEU A 695 36.81 17.49 7.97
N LEU A 696 37.10 16.21 7.76
CA LEU A 696 37.47 15.25 8.80
C LEU A 696 38.84 15.59 9.39
N LEU A 697 39.85 15.94 8.59
CA LEU A 697 41.14 16.40 9.12
C LEU A 697 41.03 17.73 9.86
N LEU A 698 40.14 18.63 9.41
CA LEU A 698 39.82 19.89 10.07
C LEU A 698 38.99 19.66 11.32
N ILE A 699 38.00 18.76 11.31
CA ILE A 699 37.21 18.35 12.47
C ILE A 699 38.09 17.59 13.44
N VAL A 700 39.01 16.73 12.99
CA VAL A 700 39.97 16.02 13.83
C VAL A 700 41.01 17.01 14.35
N GLY A 701 41.47 17.96 13.56
CA GLY A 701 42.36 19.04 14.02
C GLY A 701 41.68 19.97 15.03
N LEU A 702 40.43 20.36 14.76
CA LEU A 702 39.59 21.16 15.66
C LEU A 702 39.11 20.34 16.85
N SER A 703 38.84 19.04 16.73
CA SER A 703 38.41 18.17 17.81
C SER A 703 39.59 17.72 18.64
N LEU A 704 40.79 17.57 18.10
CA LEU A 704 42.01 17.41 18.90
C LEU A 704 42.35 18.72 19.59
N ARG A 705 42.21 19.87 18.94
CA ARG A 705 42.40 21.20 19.56
C ARG A 705 41.32 21.50 20.60
N THR A 706 40.08 21.14 20.33
CA THR A 706 38.93 21.33 21.22
C THR A 706 38.91 20.27 22.29
N MET A 707 39.23 19.00 22.05
CA MET A 707 39.44 17.98 23.09
C MET A 707 40.65 18.32 23.92
N HIS A 708 41.71 18.91 23.39
CA HIS A 708 42.82 19.37 24.23
C HIS A 708 42.37 20.55 25.11
N LYS A 709 41.73 21.58 24.53
CA LYS A 709 41.18 22.72 25.30
C LYS A 709 40.05 22.33 26.25
N PHE A 710 39.18 21.40 25.85
CA PHE A 710 38.05 20.87 26.59
C PHE A 710 38.51 19.84 27.59
N ASN A 711 39.56 19.05 27.37
CA ASN A 711 40.14 18.21 28.42
C ASN A 711 40.87 19.08 29.45
N VAL A 712 41.54 20.17 29.05
CA VAL A 712 42.14 21.11 30.00
C VAL A 712 41.07 21.92 30.74
N LEU A 713 40.03 22.39 30.05
CA LEU A 713 38.92 23.14 30.65
C LEU A 713 38.01 22.23 31.46
N ARG A 714 37.68 21.04 30.98
CA ARG A 714 36.97 19.98 31.72
C ARG A 714 37.81 19.53 32.88
N ASN A 715 39.13 19.38 32.79
CA ASN A 715 39.92 19.10 34.00
C ASN A 715 39.89 20.28 34.97
N ARG A 716 39.88 21.55 34.53
CA ARG A 716 39.75 22.69 35.45
C ARG A 716 38.35 22.80 36.07
N ILE A 717 37.30 22.66 35.26
CA ILE A 717 35.89 22.68 35.69
C ILE A 717 35.59 21.45 36.53
N GLU A 718 36.11 20.29 36.18
CA GLU A 718 35.97 19.04 36.94
C GLU A 718 36.72 19.16 38.25
N VAL A 719 37.95 19.70 38.27
CA VAL A 719 38.66 19.96 39.53
C VAL A 719 37.92 20.99 40.39
N GLU A 720 37.36 22.06 39.81
CA GLU A 720 36.61 23.10 40.53
C GLU A 720 35.23 22.61 41.01
N LYS A 721 34.54 21.83 40.18
CA LYS A 721 33.28 21.15 40.50
C LYS A 721 33.52 20.06 41.52
N GLN A 722 34.59 19.28 41.40
CA GLN A 722 35.04 18.34 42.42
C GLN A 722 35.37 19.09 43.70
N LEU A 723 36.08 20.22 43.68
CA LEU A 723 36.34 21.04 44.87
C LEU A 723 35.06 21.54 45.52
N THR A 724 34.08 21.93 44.72
CA THR A 724 32.78 22.41 45.20
C THR A 724 31.91 21.27 45.73
N GLU A 725 31.84 20.15 45.01
CA GLU A 725 31.17 18.92 45.45
C GLU A 725 31.86 18.32 46.67
N TYR A 726 33.18 18.31 46.77
CA TYR A 726 33.93 17.90 47.96
C TYR A 726 33.61 18.81 49.14
N LYS A 727 33.54 20.14 48.95
CA LYS A 727 33.09 21.06 50.02
C LYS A 727 31.64 20.78 50.44
N LEU A 728 30.74 20.50 49.49
CA LEU A 728 29.33 20.19 49.77
C LEU A 728 29.14 18.81 50.41
N MET A 729 29.91 17.81 49.98
CA MET A 729 29.98 16.47 50.58
C MET A 729 30.57 16.54 51.97
N PHE A 730 31.61 17.34 52.20
CA PHE A 730 32.18 17.56 53.52
C PHE A 730 31.12 18.04 54.52
N PHE A 731 30.28 19.02 54.17
CA PHE A 731 29.19 19.47 55.05
C PHE A 731 28.05 18.45 55.23
N THR A 732 27.79 17.62 54.22
CA THR A 732 26.77 16.55 54.30
C THR A 732 27.26 15.40 55.18
N ASN A 733 28.52 15.01 55.03
CA ASN A 733 29.19 13.97 55.81
C ASN A 733 29.34 14.42 57.27
N ILE A 734 29.72 15.68 57.53
CA ILE A 734 29.76 16.24 58.88
C ILE A 734 28.38 16.21 59.54
N SER A 735 27.33 16.61 58.82
CA SER A 735 25.95 16.54 59.32
C SER A 735 25.56 15.10 59.69
N HIS A 736 25.99 14.12 58.90
CA HIS A 736 25.77 12.70 59.15
C HIS A 736 26.53 12.22 60.40
N GLU A 737 27.84 12.48 60.44
CA GLU A 737 28.72 12.13 61.57
C GLU A 737 28.26 12.75 62.89
N TYR A 738 27.56 13.89 62.88
CA TYR A 738 26.96 14.47 64.08
C TYR A 738 25.56 13.91 64.41
N ARG A 739 24.72 13.57 63.43
CA ARG A 739 23.35 13.05 63.69
C ARG A 739 23.32 11.64 64.28
N THR A 740 24.26 10.78 63.88
CA THR A 740 24.40 9.41 64.40
C THR A 740 24.64 9.38 65.92
N PRO A 741 25.68 10.05 66.48
CA PRO A 741 25.87 10.10 67.92
C PRO A 741 24.72 10.82 68.64
N LEU A 742 24.11 11.85 68.03
CA LEU A 742 22.94 12.53 68.61
C LEU A 742 21.71 11.61 68.71
N THR A 743 21.55 10.64 67.81
CA THR A 743 20.47 9.63 67.86
C THR A 743 20.67 8.70 69.04
N LEU A 744 21.90 8.24 69.27
CA LEU A 744 22.27 7.39 70.41
C LEU A 744 22.16 8.16 71.74
N ILE A 745 22.63 9.42 71.78
CA ILE A 745 22.50 10.28 72.97
C ILE A 745 21.03 10.52 73.31
N ARG A 746 20.20 10.84 72.31
CA ARG A 746 18.76 11.05 72.51
C ARG A 746 18.07 9.75 72.96
N GLY A 747 18.36 8.62 72.33
CA GLY A 747 17.81 7.31 72.72
C GLY A 747 18.21 6.89 74.13
N ALA A 748 19.47 7.14 74.52
CA ALA A 748 19.95 6.91 75.88
C ALA A 748 19.28 7.84 76.90
N LEU A 749 19.10 9.13 76.58
CA LEU A 749 18.38 10.09 77.41
C LEU A 749 16.88 9.72 77.55
N GLU A 750 16.22 9.26 76.47
CA GLU A 750 14.83 8.77 76.49
C GLU A 750 14.72 7.52 77.39
N ARG A 751 15.63 6.55 77.27
CA ARG A 751 15.69 5.37 78.16
C ARG A 751 15.88 5.76 79.62
N LEU A 752 16.77 6.71 79.92
CA LEU A 752 16.97 7.20 81.28
C LEU A 752 15.72 7.93 81.79
N ALA A 753 15.09 8.78 80.98
CA ALA A 753 13.87 9.48 81.34
C ALA A 753 12.67 8.54 81.64
N GLU A 754 12.64 7.34 81.02
CA GLU A 754 11.63 6.32 81.25
C GLU A 754 11.86 5.48 82.52
N MET A 755 13.10 5.40 83.01
CA MET A 755 13.45 4.80 84.31
C MET A 755 13.08 5.73 85.48
N LYS A 756 11.81 6.16 85.56
CA LYS A 756 11.30 7.15 86.52
C LYS A 756 11.46 6.80 88.02
N GLN A 757 11.89 5.58 88.38
CA GLN A 757 12.03 5.15 89.78
C GLN A 757 13.47 4.84 90.24
N LYS A 758 14.52 5.08 89.43
CA LYS A 758 15.92 4.76 89.82
C LYS A 758 16.96 5.86 89.60
N ILE A 759 16.58 7.07 89.16
CA ILE A 759 17.54 8.16 88.94
C ILE A 759 17.57 9.13 90.14
N PRO A 760 18.74 9.42 90.74
CA PRO A 760 18.89 10.41 91.81
C PRO A 760 18.36 11.80 91.41
N ARG A 761 17.64 12.48 92.31
CA ARG A 761 17.01 13.78 92.02
C ARG A 761 18.01 14.88 91.63
N GLU A 762 19.29 14.79 92.03
CA GLU A 762 20.31 15.78 91.68
C GLU A 762 20.73 15.73 90.19
N LEU A 763 20.51 14.63 89.47
CA LEU A 763 20.93 14.47 88.07
C LEU A 763 19.89 14.98 87.05
N LEU A 764 18.66 15.25 87.48
CA LEU A 764 17.57 15.75 86.64
C LEU A 764 17.86 17.09 85.94
N PRO A 765 18.45 18.12 86.60
CA PRO A 765 18.82 19.37 85.95
C PRO A 765 19.88 19.18 84.86
N SER A 766 20.89 18.34 85.13
CA SER A 766 21.96 18.03 84.18
C SER A 766 21.42 17.30 82.95
N LEU A 767 20.49 16.35 83.14
CA LEU A 767 19.81 15.67 82.04
C LEU A 767 18.99 16.64 81.17
N LYS A 768 18.25 17.58 81.78
CA LYS A 768 17.54 18.64 81.06
C LYS A 768 18.48 19.59 80.30
N ILE A 769 19.65 19.90 80.85
CA ILE A 769 20.68 20.72 80.18
C ILE A 769 21.28 19.97 79.00
N MET A 770 21.56 18.67 79.14
CA MET A 770 22.07 17.82 78.06
C MET A 770 21.04 17.69 76.93
N GLU A 771 19.77 17.49 77.27
CA GLU A 771 18.67 17.49 76.29
C GLU A 771 18.57 18.83 75.56
N LYS A 772 18.60 19.95 76.29
CA LYS A 772 18.56 21.30 75.69
C LYS A 772 19.75 21.59 74.77
N ASN A 773 20.96 21.13 75.12
CA ASN A 773 22.15 21.28 74.27
C ASN A 773 22.10 20.36 73.05
N THR A 774 21.56 19.16 73.19
CA THR A 774 21.33 18.22 72.07
C THR A 774 20.37 18.83 71.05
N VAL A 775 19.26 19.44 71.51
CA VAL A 775 18.31 20.17 70.66
C VAL A 775 18.94 21.42 70.03
N ARG A 776 19.79 22.14 70.78
CA ARG A 776 20.51 23.31 70.25
C ARG A 776 21.51 22.94 69.14
N LEU A 777 22.24 21.84 69.30
CA LEU A 777 23.15 21.33 68.27
C LEU A 777 22.39 20.89 67.02
N LEU A 778 21.24 20.22 67.19
CA LEU A 778 20.35 19.88 66.07
C LEU A 778 19.90 21.12 65.28
N ARG A 779 19.50 22.19 65.98
CA ARG A 779 19.10 23.45 65.33
C ARG A 779 20.25 24.10 64.53
N LEU A 780 21.49 24.04 65.02
CA LEU A 780 22.65 24.55 64.30
C LEU A 780 22.98 23.73 63.05
N ILE A 781 22.86 22.40 63.15
CA ILE A 781 23.02 21.50 62.00
C ILE A 781 21.94 21.78 60.95
N ASP A 782 20.69 21.99 61.37
CA ASP A 782 19.58 22.29 60.46
C ASP A 782 19.76 23.64 59.75
N GLN A 783 20.25 24.68 60.44
CA GLN A 783 20.60 25.96 59.82
C GLN A 783 21.70 25.82 58.75
N LEU A 784 22.67 24.93 58.99
CA LEU A 784 23.75 24.61 58.05
C LEU A 784 23.22 23.87 56.80
N LEU A 785 22.16 23.06 56.96
CA LEU A 785 21.47 22.41 55.86
C LEU A 785 20.52 23.35 55.08
N GLU A 786 19.94 24.37 55.71
CA GLU A 786 19.16 25.41 55.00
C GLU A 786 20.05 26.23 54.04
N PHE A 787 21.31 26.47 54.42
CA PHE A 787 22.30 27.07 53.53
C PHE A 787 22.52 26.24 52.25
N ARG A 788 22.52 24.90 52.33
CA ARG A 788 22.56 24.02 51.14
C ARG A 788 21.34 24.23 50.24
N LYS A 789 20.13 24.35 50.79
CA LYS A 789 18.90 24.56 50.00
C LYS A 789 18.93 25.90 49.24
N MET A 790 19.53 26.92 49.84
CA MET A 790 19.68 28.26 49.26
C MET A 790 20.57 28.26 48.01
N GLN A 791 21.75 27.61 48.03
CA GLN A 791 22.64 27.57 46.86
C GLN A 791 22.06 26.82 45.65
N GLY A 792 21.09 25.92 45.87
CA GLY A 792 20.39 25.20 44.81
C GLY A 792 19.21 25.93 44.19
N ASN A 793 18.93 27.19 44.59
CA ASN A 793 17.72 27.94 44.22
C ASN A 793 16.41 27.21 44.60
N LYS A 794 16.44 26.39 45.66
CA LYS A 794 15.35 25.49 46.08
C LYS A 794 14.53 25.99 47.27
N LEU A 795 14.69 27.25 47.69
CA LEU A 795 13.82 27.87 48.69
C LEU A 795 12.54 28.35 48.00
N ALA A 796 11.41 27.74 48.34
CA ALA A 796 10.09 28.12 47.83
C ALA A 796 9.30 28.83 48.94
N LEU A 797 8.52 29.85 48.57
CA LEU A 797 7.58 30.51 49.46
C LEU A 797 6.34 29.64 49.64
N SER A 798 5.84 29.61 50.87
CA SER A 798 4.60 28.94 51.22
C SER A 798 3.69 29.94 51.93
N LEU A 799 3.11 30.87 51.17
CA LEU A 799 2.31 31.98 51.70
C LEU A 799 0.94 31.49 52.18
N GLU A 800 0.60 31.83 53.42
CA GLU A 800 -0.72 31.60 54.02
C GLU A 800 -1.29 32.88 54.62
N GLU A 801 -2.62 33.03 54.56
CA GLU A 801 -3.31 34.18 55.17
C GLU A 801 -3.21 34.10 56.69
N THR A 802 -2.65 35.13 57.31
CA THR A 802 -2.30 35.15 58.73
C THR A 802 -2.57 36.50 59.36
N ASP A 803 -3.15 36.51 60.56
CA ASP A 803 -3.12 37.68 61.43
C ASP A 803 -1.70 37.91 61.95
N VAL A 804 -0.97 38.80 61.26
CA VAL A 804 0.46 39.02 61.48
C VAL A 804 0.73 39.67 62.84
N MET A 805 -0.21 40.47 63.35
CA MET A 805 -0.06 41.14 64.65
C MET A 805 -0.08 40.14 65.79
N LYS A 806 -1.04 39.20 65.76
CA LYS A 806 -1.13 38.13 66.75
C LYS A 806 0.06 37.19 66.67
N PHE A 807 0.47 36.83 65.46
CA PHE A 807 1.61 35.95 65.23
C PHE A 807 2.94 36.53 65.73
N LEU A 808 3.25 37.80 65.41
CA LEU A 808 4.46 38.46 65.89
C LEU A 808 4.43 38.69 67.41
N TYR A 809 3.24 38.87 68.00
CA TYR A 809 3.08 38.95 69.44
C TYR A 809 3.39 37.62 70.14
N GLU A 810 3.04 36.47 69.56
CA GLU A 810 3.42 35.15 70.10
C GLU A 810 4.94 34.98 70.14
N ILE A 811 5.65 35.44 69.10
CA ILE A 811 7.11 35.42 69.06
C ILE A 811 7.70 36.36 70.13
N TYR A 812 7.11 37.54 70.31
CA TYR A 812 7.49 38.49 71.35
C TYR A 812 7.41 37.87 72.77
N LEU A 813 6.37 37.10 73.07
CA LEU A 813 6.19 36.45 74.38
C LEU A 813 7.34 35.49 74.72
N ASN A 814 7.90 34.79 73.73
CA ASN A 814 9.02 33.86 73.92
C ASN A 814 10.30 34.54 74.45
N PHE A 815 10.45 35.86 74.30
CA PHE A 815 11.61 36.61 74.76
C PHE A 815 11.37 37.36 76.08
N ARG A 816 10.17 37.30 76.66
CA ARG A 816 9.85 37.96 77.94
C ARG A 816 10.70 37.46 79.11
N ASP A 817 10.86 36.15 79.24
CA ASP A 817 11.69 35.54 80.30
C ASP A 817 13.14 36.02 80.21
N MET A 818 13.64 36.20 78.98
CA MET A 818 14.98 36.70 78.73
C MET A 818 15.12 38.19 79.11
N ALA A 819 14.10 39.00 78.80
CA ALA A 819 14.03 40.41 79.18
C ALA A 819 14.01 40.59 80.70
N GLU A 820 13.21 39.79 81.42
CA GLU A 820 13.14 39.83 82.89
C GLU A 820 14.47 39.42 83.53
N SER A 821 15.14 38.39 83.00
CA SER A 821 16.45 37.94 83.52
C SER A 821 17.55 39.00 83.39
N LYS A 822 17.51 39.84 82.35
CA LYS A 822 18.48 40.91 82.09
C LYS A 822 17.98 42.31 82.49
N LYS A 823 16.78 42.41 83.05
CA LYS A 823 16.07 43.68 83.35
C LYS A 823 15.99 44.65 82.16
N ILE A 824 15.81 44.13 80.94
CA ILE A 824 15.69 44.96 79.73
C ILE A 824 14.25 45.48 79.62
N ASP A 825 14.07 46.78 79.35
CA ASP A 825 12.76 47.36 79.01
C ASP A 825 12.39 46.91 77.60
N PHE A 826 11.59 45.84 77.53
CA PHE A 826 11.14 45.24 76.29
C PHE A 826 9.67 45.57 76.05
N ARG A 827 9.36 46.25 74.93
CA ARG A 827 7.98 46.62 74.61
C ARG A 827 7.61 46.24 73.19
N TYR A 828 6.39 45.70 73.07
CA TYR A 828 5.71 45.51 71.80
C TYR A 828 4.84 46.73 71.50
N LEU A 829 5.00 47.30 70.31
CA LEU A 829 4.35 48.53 69.88
C LEU A 829 3.72 48.31 68.49
N PRO A 830 2.50 47.76 68.41
CA PRO A 830 1.80 47.59 67.15
C PRO A 830 1.03 48.86 66.75
N SER A 831 0.86 49.09 65.44
CA SER A 831 0.02 50.19 64.94
C SER A 831 -1.48 49.88 65.00
N THR A 832 -1.87 48.61 64.96
CA THR A 832 -3.26 48.11 64.99
C THR A 832 -3.35 46.82 65.82
N GLU A 833 -4.55 46.45 66.29
CA GLU A 833 -4.72 45.24 67.12
C GLU A 833 -4.61 43.93 66.31
N THR A 834 -5.15 43.92 65.10
CA THR A 834 -5.14 42.76 64.19
C THR A 834 -4.90 43.24 62.76
N TYR A 835 -4.24 42.41 61.95
CA TYR A 835 -4.09 42.67 60.51
C TYR A 835 -3.82 41.38 59.75
N SER A 836 -4.74 40.99 58.87
CA SER A 836 -4.62 39.77 58.05
C SER A 836 -3.82 40.05 56.78
N MET A 837 -2.74 39.30 56.55
CA MET A 837 -1.97 39.37 55.30
C MET A 837 -1.35 38.01 54.95
N TYR A 838 -0.96 37.86 53.68
CA TYR A 838 -0.25 36.67 53.23
C TYR A 838 1.22 36.72 53.63
N ILE A 839 1.62 35.79 54.49
CA ILE A 839 3.02 35.58 54.87
C ILE A 839 3.34 34.09 54.90
N ASP A 840 4.60 33.75 54.69
CA ASP A 840 5.10 32.43 55.08
C ASP A 840 5.48 32.52 56.57
N LYS A 841 4.62 31.98 57.45
CA LYS A 841 4.84 32.02 58.90
C LYS A 841 6.22 31.49 59.30
N GLY A 842 6.69 30.42 58.67
CA GLY A 842 7.98 29.81 59.01
C GLY A 842 9.17 30.71 58.68
N ASN A 843 9.12 31.41 57.55
CA ASN A 843 10.16 32.36 57.17
C ASN A 843 10.12 33.64 58.02
N VAL A 844 8.93 34.19 58.27
CA VAL A 844 8.76 35.40 59.10
C VAL A 844 9.11 35.13 60.57
N ASP A 845 8.82 33.93 61.11
CA ASP A 845 9.28 33.50 62.45
C ASP A 845 10.80 33.56 62.56
N LYS A 846 11.49 32.90 61.61
CA LYS A 846 12.96 32.86 61.59
C LYS A 846 13.58 34.25 61.50
N VAL A 847 13.03 35.11 60.63
CA VAL A 847 13.48 36.50 60.48
C VAL A 847 13.32 37.26 61.80
N THR A 848 12.12 37.23 62.38
CA THR A 848 11.79 37.98 63.60
C THR A 848 12.59 37.47 64.80
N TYR A 849 12.65 36.15 64.98
CA TYR A 849 13.40 35.51 66.06
C TYR A 849 14.90 35.84 66.00
N ASN A 850 15.48 35.87 64.79
CA ASN A 850 16.90 36.17 64.62
C ASN A 850 17.21 37.64 64.92
N LEU A 851 16.34 38.58 64.51
CA LEU A 851 16.49 40.00 64.84
C LEU A 851 16.35 40.24 66.35
N LEU A 852 15.32 39.68 66.99
CA LEU A 852 15.12 39.80 68.44
C LEU A 852 16.26 39.15 69.23
N SER A 853 16.68 37.93 68.86
CA SER A 853 17.78 37.25 69.54
C SER A 853 19.09 38.03 69.44
N ASN A 854 19.36 38.71 68.31
CA ASN A 854 20.53 39.58 68.19
C ASN A 854 20.39 40.84 69.05
N ALA A 855 19.23 41.49 69.06
CA ALA A 855 18.97 42.64 69.92
C ALA A 855 19.19 42.30 71.41
N PHE A 856 18.67 41.18 71.90
CA PHE A 856 18.88 40.73 73.29
C PHE A 856 20.31 40.28 73.60
N LYS A 857 21.06 39.81 72.59
CA LYS A 857 22.45 39.42 72.75
C LYS A 857 23.36 40.63 72.96
N TYR A 858 23.15 41.69 72.19
CA TYR A 858 24.05 42.86 72.16
C TYR A 858 23.57 44.05 73.01
N THR A 859 22.39 43.95 73.63
CA THR A 859 21.90 44.92 74.62
C THR A 859 22.39 44.53 76.03
N PRO A 860 23.06 45.43 76.76
CA PRO A 860 23.48 45.19 78.14
C PRO A 860 22.28 45.17 79.12
N ALA A 861 22.51 44.69 80.35
CA ALA A 861 21.48 44.68 81.38
C ALA A 861 20.97 46.11 81.68
N ASN A 862 19.67 46.26 81.94
CA ASN A 862 18.96 47.56 82.04
C ASN A 862 18.87 48.38 80.75
N GLY A 863 19.21 47.80 79.59
CA GLY A 863 18.99 48.43 78.29
C GLY A 863 17.54 48.40 77.83
N LYS A 864 17.28 48.90 76.62
CA LYS A 864 15.95 49.01 76.01
C LYS A 864 15.91 48.25 74.69
N VAL A 865 14.84 47.49 74.48
CA VAL A 865 14.54 46.87 73.19
C VAL A 865 13.10 47.16 72.82
N TYR A 866 12.88 47.77 71.67
CA TYR A 866 11.54 48.09 71.16
C TYR A 866 11.25 47.26 69.93
N PHE A 867 10.16 46.50 69.97
CA PHE A 867 9.65 45.75 68.84
C PHE A 867 8.42 46.46 68.29
N ARG A 868 8.60 47.19 67.19
CA ARG A 868 7.56 48.00 66.54
C ARG A 868 7.05 47.29 65.30
N VAL A 869 5.74 47.24 65.14
CA VAL A 869 5.11 46.66 63.95
C VAL A 869 4.08 47.66 63.43
N ASN A 870 4.36 48.27 62.29
CA ASN A 870 3.50 49.28 61.68
C ASN A 870 2.96 48.82 60.34
N VAL A 871 1.64 48.86 60.17
CA VAL A 871 1.00 48.74 58.86
C VAL A 871 0.99 50.11 58.22
N ARG A 872 1.69 50.25 57.09
CA ARG A 872 1.82 51.49 56.33
C ARG A 872 1.07 51.35 55.01
N GLU A 873 -0.23 51.60 55.05
CA GLU A 873 -1.11 51.48 53.87
C GLU A 873 -0.73 52.49 52.77
N ASP A 874 -0.21 53.67 53.15
CA ASP A 874 0.27 54.73 52.27
C ASP A 874 1.34 54.29 51.28
N ILE A 875 2.21 53.35 51.70
CA ILE A 875 3.26 52.75 50.87
C ILE A 875 3.00 51.27 50.59
N SER A 876 1.83 50.74 51.00
CA SER A 876 1.43 49.34 50.88
C SER A 876 2.46 48.33 51.44
N ARG A 877 3.05 48.64 52.61
CA ARG A 877 4.06 47.80 53.28
C ARG A 877 3.76 47.56 54.76
N LEU A 878 4.12 46.37 55.25
CA LEU A 878 4.29 46.08 56.68
C LEU A 878 5.72 46.40 57.09
N GLU A 879 5.87 47.28 58.07
CA GLU A 879 7.15 47.66 58.66
C GLU A 879 7.33 46.94 60.00
N ILE A 880 8.30 46.01 60.07
CA ILE A 880 8.70 45.30 61.28
C ILE A 880 10.06 45.85 61.71
N SER A 881 10.12 46.56 62.84
CA SER A 881 11.33 47.21 63.31
C SER A 881 11.73 46.73 64.71
N VAL A 882 12.97 46.30 64.86
CA VAL A 882 13.58 45.96 66.15
C VAL A 882 14.66 46.99 66.44
N ALA A 883 14.44 47.80 67.47
CA ALA A 883 15.37 48.83 67.92
C ALA A 883 15.98 48.43 69.27
N ASP A 884 17.30 48.46 69.38
CA ASP A 884 18.04 48.18 70.60
C ASP A 884 18.87 49.38 71.07
N SER A 885 19.25 49.39 72.35
CA SER A 885 20.15 50.38 72.95
C SER A 885 21.56 49.81 73.20
N GLY A 886 22.01 48.89 72.34
CA GLY A 886 23.29 48.19 72.44
C GLY A 886 24.47 48.98 71.87
N VAL A 887 25.57 48.28 71.55
CA VAL A 887 26.84 48.91 71.12
C VAL A 887 26.83 49.51 69.70
N GLY A 888 25.77 49.29 68.92
CA GLY A 888 25.66 49.75 67.54
C GLY A 888 26.64 49.06 66.56
N ILE A 889 26.61 49.45 65.28
CA ILE A 889 27.46 48.85 64.23
C ILE A 889 28.48 49.87 63.67
N PRO A 890 29.79 49.54 63.62
CA PRO A 890 30.83 50.42 63.07
C PRO A 890 30.59 50.84 61.61
N LYS A 891 30.89 52.10 61.26
CA LYS A 891 30.60 52.70 59.94
C LYS A 891 31.18 51.91 58.75
N GLU A 892 32.38 51.37 58.88
CA GLU A 892 33.09 50.61 57.84
C GLU A 892 32.39 49.29 57.48
N LYS A 893 31.70 48.66 58.44
CA LYS A 893 31.07 47.34 58.24
C LYS A 893 29.62 47.41 57.78
N ARG A 894 29.04 48.62 57.68
CA ARG A 894 27.62 48.82 57.34
C ARG A 894 27.28 48.36 55.91
N GLY A 895 28.20 48.51 54.96
CA GLY A 895 28.00 48.11 53.55
C GLY A 895 27.99 46.59 53.32
N GLU A 896 28.50 45.80 54.26
CA GLU A 896 28.66 44.34 54.14
C GLU A 896 27.80 43.56 55.15
N LEU A 897 26.84 44.21 55.82
CA LEU A 897 26.01 43.60 56.88
C LEU A 897 25.23 42.37 56.45
N PHE A 898 24.81 42.35 55.19
CA PHE A 898 24.03 41.25 54.61
C PHE A 898 24.90 40.31 53.76
N SER A 899 26.23 40.47 53.79
CA SER A 899 27.17 39.60 53.08
C SER A 899 27.45 38.29 53.84
N ARG A 900 27.94 37.29 53.13
CA ARG A 900 28.14 35.92 53.64
C ARG A 900 29.23 35.89 54.71
N PHE A 901 28.95 35.22 55.84
CA PHE A 901 29.91 34.95 56.93
C PHE A 901 30.53 36.19 57.58
N MET A 902 29.91 37.36 57.42
CA MET A 902 30.39 38.58 58.03
C MET A 902 30.18 38.51 59.55
N GLN A 903 31.27 38.66 60.31
CA GLN A 903 31.27 38.72 61.78
C GLN A 903 31.86 40.06 62.26
N SER A 904 31.21 40.68 63.25
CA SER A 904 31.77 41.79 64.01
C SER A 904 32.60 41.23 65.18
N SER A 905 33.78 41.81 65.41
CA SER A 905 34.85 41.28 66.28
C SER A 905 34.55 41.27 67.79
N PHE A 906 33.28 41.34 68.20
CA PHE A 906 32.87 41.52 69.61
C PHE A 906 32.21 40.29 70.25
N SER A 907 32.05 39.15 69.55
CA SER A 907 31.73 37.85 70.19
C SER A 907 32.08 36.66 69.28
N ALA A 908 32.94 35.74 69.70
CA ALA A 908 33.41 34.59 68.91
C ALA A 908 32.36 33.47 68.66
N ASP A 909 31.17 33.56 69.28
CA ASP A 909 30.23 32.44 69.38
C ASP A 909 29.16 32.37 68.27
N SER A 910 29.33 33.04 67.13
CA SER A 910 28.34 32.97 66.06
C SER A 910 28.93 32.96 64.66
N VAL A 911 28.51 32.00 63.83
CA VAL A 911 29.04 31.68 62.48
C VAL A 911 28.82 32.81 61.44
N GLY A 912 28.05 33.86 61.74
CA GLY A 912 27.85 34.99 60.82
C GLY A 912 26.88 34.70 59.65
N VAL A 913 26.06 33.65 59.76
CA VAL A 913 25.10 33.23 58.72
C VAL A 913 23.72 33.87 58.92
N GLY A 914 23.38 34.27 60.14
CA GLY A 914 22.03 34.70 60.51
C GLY A 914 21.51 35.89 59.71
N LEU A 915 22.23 37.01 59.66
CA LEU A 915 21.76 38.22 58.98
C LEU A 915 21.67 38.06 57.45
N HIS A 916 22.58 37.29 56.84
CA HIS A 916 22.49 36.92 55.43
C HIS A 916 21.25 36.06 55.16
N LEU A 917 20.97 35.06 56.01
CA LEU A 917 19.74 34.25 55.90
C LEU A 917 18.49 35.13 56.03
N THR A 918 18.48 36.06 56.98
CA THR A 918 17.38 37.03 57.15
C THR A 918 17.20 37.89 55.89
N HIS A 919 18.28 38.41 55.30
CA HIS A 919 18.23 39.19 54.07
C HIS A 919 17.64 38.38 52.90
N GLU A 920 18.07 37.13 52.72
CA GLU A 920 17.58 36.27 51.64
C GLU A 920 16.10 35.89 51.84
N LEU A 921 15.66 35.58 53.06
CA LEU A 921 14.26 35.26 53.36
C LEU A 921 13.31 36.46 53.18
N VAL A 922 13.77 37.66 53.53
CA VAL A 922 13.04 38.92 53.29
C VAL A 922 13.00 39.25 51.79
N SER A 923 14.11 39.04 51.07
CA SER A 923 14.19 39.22 49.62
C SER A 923 13.29 38.24 48.87
N LEU A 924 13.19 36.99 49.35
CA LEU A 924 12.22 35.99 48.90
C LEU A 924 10.79 36.54 49.03
N HIS A 925 10.42 37.13 50.17
CA HIS A 925 9.15 37.84 50.37
C HIS A 925 9.02 39.15 49.57
N LYS A 926 9.91 39.42 48.61
CA LYS A 926 9.92 40.67 47.82
C LYS A 926 9.98 41.93 48.70
N GLY A 927 10.50 41.77 49.91
CA GLY A 927 10.69 42.81 50.90
C GLY A 927 12.12 43.31 50.94
N THR A 928 12.38 44.28 51.80
CA THR A 928 13.73 44.82 52.03
C THR A 928 14.04 44.87 53.52
N ILE A 929 15.30 44.67 53.89
CA ILE A 929 15.80 44.89 55.24
C ILE A 929 16.83 46.01 55.23
N THR A 930 16.69 46.95 56.15
CA THR A 930 17.59 48.11 56.28
C THR A 930 18.08 48.25 57.71
N TYR A 931 19.19 48.97 57.86
CA TYR A 931 19.81 49.29 59.13
C TYR A 931 19.88 50.82 59.31
N SER A 932 19.50 51.29 60.50
CA SER A 932 19.72 52.66 60.95
C SER A 932 20.21 52.70 62.40
N GLU A 933 20.74 53.85 62.82
CA GLU A 933 21.34 54.04 64.14
C GLU A 933 20.29 54.61 65.12
N ASN A 934 20.24 54.09 66.34
CA ASN A 934 19.24 54.50 67.34
C ASN A 934 19.69 55.74 68.13
N GLU A 935 18.77 56.66 68.44
CA GLU A 935 19.08 57.87 69.22
C GLU A 935 19.49 57.48 70.65
N GLY A 936 20.77 57.70 70.99
CA GLY A 936 21.37 57.29 72.27
C GLY A 936 22.35 56.12 72.19
N GLY A 937 22.61 55.58 70.99
CA GLY A 937 23.51 54.44 70.76
C GLY A 937 22.75 53.11 70.71
N GLY A 938 22.99 52.33 69.65
CA GLY A 938 22.30 51.06 69.39
C GLY A 938 21.96 50.85 67.91
N SER A 939 21.27 49.75 67.60
CA SER A 939 20.89 49.40 66.21
C SER A 939 19.38 49.43 66.02
N ILE A 940 18.94 49.83 64.83
CA ILE A 940 17.57 49.64 64.36
C ILE A 940 17.63 48.81 63.09
N PHE A 941 17.01 47.64 63.12
CA PHE A 941 16.78 46.83 61.92
C PHE A 941 15.32 46.94 61.53
N THR A 942 15.07 47.35 60.29
CA THR A 942 13.71 47.54 59.76
C THR A 942 13.51 46.62 58.56
N VAL A 943 12.54 45.73 58.67
CA VAL A 943 12.09 44.83 57.60
C VAL A 943 10.78 45.37 57.02
N MET A 944 10.74 45.50 55.69
CA MET A 944 9.59 45.98 54.94
C MET A 944 9.05 44.85 54.07
N LEU A 945 7.82 44.42 54.31
CA LEU A 945 7.14 43.36 53.52
C LEU A 945 5.95 43.93 52.72
N PRO A 946 5.64 43.42 51.51
CA PRO A 946 4.44 43.82 50.76
C PRO A 946 3.14 43.45 51.49
N LEU A 947 2.16 44.36 51.51
CA LEU A 947 0.79 44.05 51.97
C LEU A 947 -0.05 43.35 50.88
N ASN A 948 0.17 43.72 49.61
CA ASN A 948 -0.63 43.23 48.48
C ASN A 948 -0.21 41.82 48.04
N ALA A 949 -1.20 40.94 47.86
CA ALA A 949 -0.99 39.57 47.38
C ALA A 949 -0.52 39.50 45.92
N ASP A 950 -0.85 40.49 45.08
CA ASP A 950 -0.53 40.53 43.64
C ASP A 950 0.97 40.59 43.32
N VAL A 951 1.81 40.82 44.32
CA VAL A 951 3.28 40.85 44.19
C VAL A 951 3.86 39.43 44.10
N TYR A 952 3.08 38.41 44.46
CA TYR A 952 3.51 37.01 44.51
C TYR A 952 2.94 36.21 43.34
N GLU A 953 3.68 35.19 42.89
CA GLU A 953 3.23 34.33 41.80
C GLU A 953 2.32 33.22 42.33
N GLN A 954 1.44 32.67 41.49
CA GLN A 954 0.48 31.62 41.88
C GLN A 954 1.12 30.35 42.46
N LYS A 955 2.42 30.13 42.21
CA LYS A 955 3.22 29.01 42.74
C LYS A 955 3.67 29.22 44.18
N ASP A 956 3.65 30.47 44.68
CA ASP A 956 4.15 30.87 45.99
C ASP A 956 3.07 30.77 47.09
N PHE A 957 1.81 30.58 46.69
CA PHE A 957 0.67 30.40 47.60
C PHE A 957 0.46 28.94 47.98
N LEU A 958 0.15 28.70 49.25
CA LEU A 958 -0.28 27.39 49.74
C LEU A 958 -1.58 26.97 49.04
N LYS A 959 -1.52 26.02 48.10
CA LYS A 959 -2.72 25.38 47.54
C LYS A 959 -3.33 24.46 48.62
N PRO A 960 -4.60 24.64 49.01
CA PRO A 960 -5.28 23.63 49.83
C PRO A 960 -5.43 22.36 48.98
N SER A 961 -4.62 21.34 49.25
CA SER A 961 -4.77 20.04 48.60
C SER A 961 -6.00 19.32 49.16
N PRO A 962 -6.87 18.71 48.33
CA PRO A 962 -8.03 17.93 48.78
C PRO A 962 -7.69 16.61 49.51
N LEU A 963 -6.40 16.36 49.78
CA LEU A 963 -5.90 15.19 50.52
C LEU A 963 -5.47 15.52 51.96
N GLN A 964 -5.80 16.72 52.47
CA GLN A 964 -5.69 17.05 53.89
C GLN A 964 -7.01 16.89 54.67
N ALA A 965 -7.99 16.16 54.13
CA ALA A 965 -9.12 15.62 54.89
C ALA A 965 -8.74 14.27 55.56
N ALA A 966 -7.61 14.26 56.25
CA ALA A 966 -7.24 13.27 57.26
C ALA A 966 -5.97 13.78 57.95
N LYS A 967 -6.10 14.86 58.72
CA LYS A 967 -5.31 14.91 59.96
C LYS A 967 -5.97 13.87 60.87
N PRO A 968 -5.27 12.79 61.29
CA PRO A 968 -5.50 12.29 62.62
C PRO A 968 -5.17 13.48 63.53
N GLU A 969 -6.15 13.93 64.29
CA GLU A 969 -5.90 14.79 65.42
C GLU A 969 -4.77 14.18 66.26
N ALA A 970 -3.68 14.93 66.42
CA ALA A 970 -2.87 14.82 67.62
C ALA A 970 -3.61 15.60 68.72
N SER A 971 -4.73 15.06 69.17
CA SER A 971 -5.29 15.30 70.49
C SER A 971 -4.70 14.27 71.45
N PHE A 972 -3.41 14.41 71.79
CA PHE A 972 -2.89 13.84 73.03
C PHE A 972 -1.87 14.83 73.62
N LEU A 973 -2.18 15.27 74.86
CA LEU A 973 -1.65 16.40 75.66
C LEU A 973 -2.48 17.68 75.44
N LYS A 974 -3.50 18.03 76.22
CA LYS A 974 -3.84 17.83 77.66
C LYS A 974 -5.37 17.77 77.79
N ASP A 975 -6.02 17.15 78.75
CA ASP A 975 -5.73 16.92 80.17
C ASP A 975 -6.55 15.70 80.65
N ASP A 976 -6.16 15.19 81.81
CA ASP A 976 -6.99 14.50 82.80
C ASP A 976 -8.47 14.30 82.45
N THR A 977 -8.84 13.07 82.10
CA THR A 977 -9.99 12.38 82.69
C THR A 977 -9.98 10.93 82.23
N GLU A 978 -9.85 10.02 83.19
CA GLU A 978 -10.22 8.62 83.00
C GLU A 978 -11.67 8.55 82.47
N PRO A 979 -11.95 7.57 81.60
CA PRO A 979 -12.76 6.47 82.12
C PRO A 979 -12.23 5.10 81.68
N SER A 980 -12.18 4.24 82.71
CA SER A 980 -11.98 2.80 82.72
C SER A 980 -12.60 2.01 81.56
N MET A 981 -11.84 1.04 81.05
CA MET A 981 -12.35 -0.28 80.66
C MET A 981 -11.38 -1.36 81.20
N PRO A 982 -11.88 -2.58 81.41
CA PRO A 982 -11.82 -3.30 82.67
C PRO A 982 -10.44 -3.84 83.05
N ALA A 983 -10.30 -4.00 84.36
CA ALA A 983 -9.21 -4.71 85.00
C ALA A 983 -9.02 -6.11 84.41
N GLU A 984 -7.78 -6.46 84.12
CA GLU A 984 -7.26 -7.80 84.38
C GLU A 984 -5.74 -7.70 84.63
N ASP A 985 -5.47 -7.76 85.94
CA ASP A 985 -4.32 -8.30 86.66
C ASP A 985 -2.89 -8.16 86.12
N ASP A 986 -2.10 -7.57 87.03
CA ASP A 986 -0.76 -7.99 87.41
C ASP A 986 -0.48 -9.47 87.16
N ALA A 987 0.07 -9.75 86.00
CA ALA A 987 0.98 -10.86 85.82
C ALA A 987 2.17 -10.37 85.01
N LYS A 988 3.36 -10.36 85.64
CA LYS A 988 4.62 -10.48 84.91
C LYS A 988 4.43 -11.49 83.78
N PRO A 989 4.76 -11.19 82.51
CA PRO A 989 4.91 -12.24 81.53
C PRO A 989 6.21 -12.99 81.89
N SER A 990 6.05 -14.07 82.65
CA SER A 990 6.97 -15.19 82.63
C SER A 990 7.17 -15.60 81.17
N ALA A 991 8.42 -15.66 80.71
CA ALA A 991 8.90 -16.45 79.57
C ALA A 991 7.83 -16.84 78.51
N ALA A 992 7.12 -15.86 77.95
CA ALA A 992 6.12 -16.10 76.92
C ALA A 992 6.86 -16.14 75.59
N THR A 993 6.79 -17.30 74.94
CA THR A 993 7.34 -17.64 73.62
C THR A 993 7.41 -16.44 72.68
N LEU A 994 8.63 -16.11 72.24
CA LEU A 994 8.90 -15.18 71.14
C LEU A 994 7.87 -15.36 70.02
N ASN A 995 7.28 -14.26 69.56
CA ASN A 995 6.45 -14.26 68.36
C ASN A 995 7.26 -14.86 67.21
N GLU A 996 6.72 -15.83 66.46
CA GLU A 996 7.50 -16.59 65.47
C GLU A 996 7.98 -15.76 64.27
N HIS A 997 7.46 -14.53 64.14
CA HIS A 997 7.78 -13.60 63.07
C HIS A 997 9.26 -13.21 63.04
N ARG A 998 9.82 -13.21 61.84
CA ARG A 998 11.25 -13.00 61.56
C ARG A 998 11.51 -11.58 61.05
N VAL A 999 12.43 -10.86 61.69
CA VAL A 999 12.82 -9.50 61.28
C VAL A 999 14.29 -9.48 60.88
N LEU A 1000 14.63 -8.83 59.78
CA LEU A 1000 16.01 -8.61 59.34
C LEU A 1000 16.38 -7.14 59.45
N ILE A 1001 17.51 -6.85 60.09
CA ILE A 1001 18.03 -5.48 60.27
C ILE A 1001 19.31 -5.32 59.46
N ILE A 1002 19.38 -4.28 58.63
CA ILE A 1002 20.51 -3.97 57.75
C ILE A 1002 20.95 -2.53 58.07
N ASP A 1003 22.09 -2.37 58.74
CA ASP A 1003 22.66 -1.06 59.09
C ASP A 1003 24.18 -1.22 59.17
N ASP A 1004 24.95 -0.29 58.61
CA ASP A 1004 26.42 -0.37 58.58
C ASP A 1004 27.07 0.07 59.90
N ASP A 1005 26.37 0.87 60.70
CA ASP A 1005 26.82 1.29 62.02
C ASP A 1005 26.61 0.17 63.04
N ASP A 1006 27.73 -0.36 63.56
CA ASP A 1006 27.75 -1.44 64.55
C ASP A 1006 26.95 -1.11 65.82
N ASP A 1007 26.97 0.15 66.26
CA ASP A 1007 26.35 0.57 67.52
C ASP A 1007 24.83 0.76 67.35
N ILE A 1008 24.39 1.34 66.23
CA ILE A 1008 22.96 1.41 65.88
C ILE A 1008 22.40 0.00 65.62
N ARG A 1009 23.14 -0.85 64.90
CA ARG A 1009 22.70 -2.22 64.60
C ARG A 1009 22.54 -3.05 65.87
N ARG A 1010 23.46 -2.96 66.83
CA ARG A 1010 23.34 -3.60 68.15
C ARG A 1010 22.15 -3.04 68.94
N PHE A 1011 22.01 -1.71 68.99
CA PHE A 1011 20.91 -1.04 69.68
C PHE A 1011 19.54 -1.48 69.15
N LEU A 1012 19.36 -1.54 67.83
CA LEU A 1012 18.12 -2.01 67.21
C LEU A 1012 17.88 -3.51 67.45
N ALA A 1013 18.92 -4.34 67.36
CA ALA A 1013 18.81 -5.79 67.56
C ALA A 1013 18.41 -6.16 68.99
N GLU A 1014 18.96 -5.47 69.99
CA GLU A 1014 18.63 -5.69 71.41
C GLU A 1014 17.20 -5.30 71.76
N ASP A 1015 16.73 -4.13 71.31
CA ASP A 1015 15.39 -3.63 71.66
C ASP A 1015 14.28 -4.34 70.87
N ILE A 1016 14.51 -4.67 69.59
CA ILE A 1016 13.54 -5.38 68.74
C ILE A 1016 13.53 -6.90 69.03
N GLY A 1017 14.70 -7.47 69.37
CA GLY A 1017 14.87 -8.89 69.67
C GLY A 1017 14.10 -9.38 70.89
N GLN A 1018 13.61 -8.48 71.74
CA GLN A 1018 12.71 -8.81 72.85
C GLN A 1018 11.32 -9.27 72.38
N TYR A 1019 10.92 -8.90 71.16
CA TYR A 1019 9.57 -9.14 70.63
C TYR A 1019 9.53 -10.06 69.41
N PHE A 1020 10.62 -10.15 68.63
CA PHE A 1020 10.68 -10.86 67.33
C PHE A 1020 11.98 -11.66 67.15
N LYS A 1021 12.01 -12.63 66.22
CA LYS A 1021 13.26 -13.33 65.84
C LYS A 1021 14.09 -12.49 64.89
N VAL A 1022 15.13 -11.85 65.41
CA VAL A 1022 15.96 -10.90 64.66
C VAL A 1022 17.20 -11.56 64.06
N ARG A 1023 17.48 -11.28 62.78
CA ARG A 1023 18.81 -11.41 62.17
C ARG A 1023 19.33 -10.04 61.77
N VAL A 1024 20.64 -9.91 61.72
CA VAL A 1024 21.33 -8.65 61.40
C VAL A 1024 22.30 -8.85 60.24
N ALA A 1025 22.44 -7.83 59.39
CA ALA A 1025 23.42 -7.74 58.32
C ALA A 1025 24.15 -6.39 58.40
N SER A 1026 25.44 -6.39 58.09
CA SER A 1026 26.32 -5.21 58.23
C SER A 1026 26.38 -4.33 56.99
N ASP A 1027 25.83 -4.78 55.86
CA ASP A 1027 25.81 -4.01 54.63
C ASP A 1027 24.67 -4.45 53.70
N GLY A 1028 24.41 -3.66 52.65
CA GLY A 1028 23.31 -3.93 51.73
C GLY A 1028 23.46 -5.21 50.91
N LYS A 1029 24.69 -5.67 50.61
CA LYS A 1029 24.93 -6.90 49.82
C LYS A 1029 24.61 -8.14 50.66
N SER A 1030 25.22 -8.24 51.84
CA SER A 1030 24.94 -9.29 52.82
C SER A 1030 23.47 -9.28 53.23
N GLY A 1031 22.85 -8.10 53.40
CA GLY A 1031 21.42 -7.97 53.67
C GLY A 1031 20.53 -8.53 52.56
N LEU A 1032 20.89 -8.36 51.29
CA LEU A 1032 20.16 -8.90 50.15
C LEU A 1032 20.24 -10.44 50.09
N GLU A 1033 21.44 -10.99 50.31
CA GLU A 1033 21.64 -12.43 50.35
C GLU A 1033 20.92 -13.07 51.54
N GLU A 1034 20.99 -12.44 52.71
CA GLU A 1034 20.35 -12.90 53.93
C GLU A 1034 18.82 -12.85 53.81
N ALA A 1035 18.26 -11.84 53.15
CA ALA A 1035 16.82 -11.76 52.89
C ALA A 1035 16.30 -12.95 52.06
N ARG A 1036 17.08 -13.42 51.08
CA ARG A 1036 16.72 -14.58 50.23
C ARG A 1036 16.76 -15.90 50.99
N VAL A 1037 17.69 -16.05 51.93
CA VAL A 1037 17.89 -17.30 52.67
C VAL A 1037 17.00 -17.36 53.92
N TYR A 1038 16.94 -16.28 54.69
CA TYR A 1038 16.24 -16.24 55.97
C TYR A 1038 14.71 -16.12 55.83
N ASN A 1039 14.26 -15.56 54.69
CA ASN A 1039 12.87 -15.25 54.36
C ASN A 1039 12.15 -14.47 55.48
N PRO A 1040 12.59 -13.23 55.78
CA PRO A 1040 12.03 -12.43 56.87
C PRO A 1040 10.61 -11.95 56.56
N ASP A 1041 9.82 -11.76 57.61
CA ASP A 1041 8.48 -11.16 57.55
C ASP A 1041 8.53 -9.63 57.48
N LEU A 1042 9.64 -9.00 57.86
CA LEU A 1042 9.90 -7.56 57.74
C LEU A 1042 11.40 -7.23 57.71
N ILE A 1043 11.79 -6.22 56.94
CA ILE A 1043 13.17 -5.73 56.84
C ILE A 1043 13.27 -4.27 57.32
N ILE A 1044 14.26 -3.97 58.15
CA ILE A 1044 14.64 -2.60 58.55
C ILE A 1044 15.99 -2.31 57.93
N CYS A 1045 16.11 -1.19 57.21
CA CYS A 1045 17.29 -0.92 56.40
C CYS A 1045 17.73 0.55 56.51
N ASP A 1046 19.01 0.80 56.78
CA ASP A 1046 19.58 2.15 56.72
C ASP A 1046 19.75 2.59 55.27
N VAL A 1047 19.51 3.87 55.01
CA VAL A 1047 19.60 4.43 53.68
C VAL A 1047 21.06 4.65 53.27
N LEU A 1048 21.93 5.09 54.17
CA LEU A 1048 23.30 5.50 53.85
C LEU A 1048 24.30 4.42 54.26
N MET A 1049 24.38 3.35 53.47
CA MET A 1049 25.37 2.28 53.66
C MET A 1049 26.40 2.27 52.51
N PRO A 1050 27.66 1.87 52.78
CA PRO A 1050 28.70 1.71 51.76
C PRO A 1050 28.34 0.62 50.73
N ASP A 1051 28.86 0.78 49.51
CA ASP A 1051 28.60 -0.02 48.31
C ASP A 1051 27.14 -0.03 47.81
N MET A 1052 26.20 -0.47 48.66
CA MET A 1052 24.80 -0.64 48.32
C MET A 1052 23.91 0.08 49.33
N ASN A 1053 23.43 1.25 48.93
CA ASN A 1053 22.58 2.09 49.77
C ASN A 1053 21.17 1.47 49.95
N GLY A 1054 20.47 1.84 51.02
CA GLY A 1054 19.18 1.23 51.38
C GLY A 1054 18.07 1.41 50.35
N PHE A 1055 18.10 2.47 49.52
CA PHE A 1055 17.17 2.59 48.39
C PHE A 1055 17.42 1.52 47.32
N GLU A 1056 18.68 1.21 47.04
CA GLU A 1056 19.04 0.19 46.06
C GLU A 1056 18.79 -1.22 46.59
N VAL A 1057 19.04 -1.47 47.87
CA VAL A 1057 18.62 -2.71 48.55
C VAL A 1057 17.10 -2.88 48.44
N THR A 1058 16.33 -1.83 48.76
CA THR A 1058 14.85 -1.86 48.68
C THR A 1058 14.39 -2.15 47.26
N ARG A 1059 14.93 -1.44 46.27
CA ARG A 1059 14.59 -1.65 44.87
C ARG A 1059 14.88 -3.08 44.43
N ARG A 1060 16.07 -3.60 44.71
CA ARG A 1060 16.46 -4.98 44.33
C ARG A 1060 15.61 -6.03 45.01
N LEU A 1061 15.27 -5.84 46.29
CA LEU A 1061 14.37 -6.75 47.01
C LEU A 1061 12.95 -6.74 46.44
N LYS A 1062 12.45 -5.56 46.02
CA LYS A 1062 11.11 -5.40 45.42
C LYS A 1062 11.06 -5.87 43.96
N GLU A 1063 12.16 -5.78 43.22
CA GLU A 1063 12.32 -6.31 41.85
C GLU A 1063 12.58 -7.84 41.83
N ASP A 1064 13.19 -8.40 42.87
CA ASP A 1064 13.45 -9.83 42.97
C ASP A 1064 12.17 -10.60 43.31
N PHE A 1065 11.80 -11.52 42.42
CA PHE A 1065 10.63 -12.38 42.54
C PHE A 1065 10.59 -13.15 43.86
N ASN A 1066 11.72 -13.53 44.46
CA ASN A 1066 11.70 -14.29 45.71
C ASN A 1066 11.41 -13.44 46.95
N THR A 1067 11.70 -12.14 46.91
CA THR A 1067 11.65 -11.23 48.08
C THR A 1067 10.65 -10.09 47.93
N SER A 1068 10.05 -9.89 46.75
CA SER A 1068 9.19 -8.74 46.38
C SER A 1068 8.05 -8.46 47.36
N HIS A 1069 7.54 -9.52 47.98
CA HIS A 1069 6.41 -9.48 48.89
C HIS A 1069 6.77 -8.99 50.30
N ILE A 1070 8.05 -8.93 50.69
CA ILE A 1070 8.47 -8.60 52.06
C ILE A 1070 8.36 -7.08 52.32
N PRO A 1071 7.79 -6.63 53.46
CA PRO A 1071 7.70 -5.20 53.80
C PRO A 1071 9.03 -4.63 54.30
N ILE A 1072 9.34 -3.39 53.91
CA ILE A 1072 10.64 -2.73 54.17
C ILE A 1072 10.46 -1.35 54.83
N VAL A 1073 11.15 -1.13 55.96
CA VAL A 1073 11.21 0.14 56.70
C VAL A 1073 12.59 0.78 56.51
N LEU A 1074 12.64 2.00 55.98
CA LEU A 1074 13.87 2.76 55.76
C LEU A 1074 14.18 3.72 56.91
N LEU A 1075 15.41 3.67 57.44
CA LEU A 1075 15.97 4.64 58.38
C LEU A 1075 16.95 5.57 57.65
N THR A 1076 17.02 6.86 57.99
CA THR A 1076 17.86 7.81 57.22
C THR A 1076 18.20 9.10 57.97
N ALA A 1077 19.41 9.63 57.77
CA ALA A 1077 19.77 10.97 58.24
C ALA A 1077 19.27 12.11 57.32
N LEU A 1078 18.72 11.82 56.12
CA LEU A 1078 18.29 12.82 55.14
C LEU A 1078 16.78 12.99 55.16
N ASP A 1079 16.32 13.99 55.90
CA ASP A 1079 14.90 14.27 56.07
C ASP A 1079 14.40 15.39 55.11
N SER A 1080 14.33 15.08 53.82
CA SER A 1080 13.70 15.96 52.83
C SER A 1080 12.48 15.30 52.19
N PRO A 1081 11.44 16.08 51.81
CA PRO A 1081 10.25 15.56 51.13
C PRO A 1081 10.60 14.81 49.82
N GLU A 1082 11.61 15.28 49.09
CA GLU A 1082 12.09 14.64 47.86
C GLU A 1082 12.64 13.23 48.12
N MET A 1083 13.40 13.05 49.21
CA MET A 1083 14.00 11.76 49.57
C MET A 1083 12.98 10.80 50.17
N ARG A 1084 12.00 11.31 50.95
CA ARG A 1084 10.84 10.54 51.41
C ARG A 1084 10.04 9.99 50.22
N LEU A 1085 9.76 10.86 49.24
CA LEU A 1085 9.07 10.46 48.00
C LEU A 1085 9.88 9.43 47.21
N LYS A 1086 11.21 9.58 47.16
CA LYS A 1086 12.10 8.61 46.50
C LYS A 1086 12.02 7.24 47.19
N GLY A 1087 12.01 7.19 48.52
CA GLY A 1087 11.86 5.94 49.27
C GLY A 1087 10.56 5.22 48.98
N VAL A 1088 9.43 5.95 49.02
CA VAL A 1088 8.11 5.40 48.67
C VAL A 1088 8.07 4.91 47.22
N LYS A 1089 8.64 5.67 46.28
CA LYS A 1089 8.71 5.26 44.86
C LYS A 1089 9.55 3.98 44.63
N GLN A 1090 10.54 3.70 45.47
CA GLN A 1090 11.33 2.47 45.40
C GLN A 1090 10.64 1.28 46.08
N GLY A 1091 9.43 1.46 46.61
CA GLY A 1091 8.62 0.40 47.19
C GLY A 1091 8.81 0.20 48.69
N ALA A 1092 9.47 1.12 49.40
CA ALA A 1092 9.53 1.06 50.86
C ALA A 1092 8.14 1.31 51.47
N ASP A 1093 7.78 0.50 52.44
CA ASP A 1093 6.48 0.56 53.12
C ASP A 1093 6.44 1.69 54.16
N LEU A 1094 7.59 2.08 54.72
CA LEU A 1094 7.71 3.21 55.65
C LEU A 1094 9.10 3.87 55.61
N TYR A 1095 9.16 5.18 55.88
CA TYR A 1095 10.38 5.98 55.90
C TYR A 1095 10.47 6.82 57.19
N ILE A 1096 11.57 6.69 57.94
CA ILE A 1096 11.77 7.32 59.27
C ILE A 1096 13.13 8.04 59.33
N GLY A 1097 13.13 9.31 59.78
CA GLY A 1097 14.32 10.15 59.90
C GLY A 1097 15.10 10.00 61.23
N LYS A 1098 16.43 9.98 61.17
CA LYS A 1098 17.39 10.02 62.30
C LYS A 1098 17.61 11.50 62.72
N PRO A 1099 17.49 11.87 64.01
CA PRO A 1099 17.25 11.01 65.17
C PRO A 1099 15.77 10.62 65.36
N PHE A 1100 15.49 9.32 65.49
CA PHE A 1100 14.15 8.76 65.69
C PHE A 1100 13.93 8.28 67.14
N SER A 1101 12.66 8.16 67.53
CA SER A 1101 12.29 7.54 68.82
C SER A 1101 12.03 6.05 68.64
N MET A 1102 12.60 5.22 69.53
CA MET A 1102 12.48 3.76 69.49
C MET A 1102 11.03 3.28 69.64
N LYS A 1103 10.25 3.97 70.49
CA LYS A 1103 8.82 3.66 70.69
C LYS A 1103 8.01 3.78 69.41
N TYR A 1104 8.30 4.82 68.62
CA TYR A 1104 7.63 5.04 67.34
C TYR A 1104 7.97 3.93 66.34
N LEU A 1105 9.24 3.54 66.24
CA LEU A 1105 9.69 2.47 65.35
C LEU A 1105 9.02 1.11 65.68
N LEU A 1106 8.95 0.74 66.97
CA LEU A 1106 8.32 -0.51 67.40
C LEU A 1106 6.81 -0.56 67.12
N ALA A 1107 6.10 0.55 67.32
CA ALA A 1107 4.67 0.63 67.02
C ALA A 1107 4.40 0.42 65.52
N CYS A 1108 5.24 1.00 64.65
CA CYS A 1108 5.15 0.83 63.21
C CYS A 1108 5.36 -0.63 62.78
N ILE A 1109 6.37 -1.31 63.33
CA ILE A 1109 6.67 -2.72 63.02
C ILE A 1109 5.49 -3.63 63.38
N LYS A 1110 4.95 -3.49 64.60
CA LYS A 1110 3.81 -4.30 65.08
C LYS A 1110 2.57 -4.11 64.20
N ASN A 1111 2.31 -2.87 63.76
CA ASN A 1111 1.16 -2.57 62.91
C ASN A 1111 1.31 -3.20 61.51
N LEU A 1112 2.48 -3.08 60.87
CA LEU A 1112 2.71 -3.64 59.53
C LEU A 1112 2.56 -5.17 59.47
N ILE A 1113 3.11 -5.88 60.46
CA ILE A 1113 2.98 -7.34 60.54
C ILE A 1113 1.52 -7.72 60.83
N GLY A 1114 0.89 -7.09 61.83
CA GLY A 1114 -0.49 -7.40 62.22
C GLY A 1114 -1.54 -7.13 61.13
N GLN A 1115 -1.33 -6.11 60.28
CA GLN A 1115 -2.21 -5.85 59.13
C GLN A 1115 -2.15 -6.98 58.10
N ARG A 1116 -0.96 -7.53 57.83
CA ARG A 1116 -0.77 -8.60 56.84
C ARG A 1116 -1.38 -9.93 57.30
N ASP A 1117 -1.25 -10.27 58.58
CA ASP A 1117 -1.86 -11.50 59.11
C ASP A 1117 -3.39 -11.47 59.05
N LYS A 1118 -4.00 -10.33 59.39
CA LYS A 1118 -5.46 -10.14 59.29
C LYS A 1118 -5.95 -10.28 57.84
N LEU A 1119 -5.21 -9.74 56.87
CA LEU A 1119 -5.54 -9.86 55.45
C LEU A 1119 -5.47 -11.32 54.96
N ARG A 1120 -4.41 -12.06 55.34
CA ARG A 1120 -4.27 -13.49 55.04
C ARG A 1120 -5.41 -14.33 55.63
N ALA A 1121 -5.84 -14.04 56.87
CA ALA A 1121 -6.93 -14.75 57.51
C ALA A 1121 -8.31 -14.49 56.86
N LYS A 1122 -8.57 -13.26 56.41
CA LYS A 1122 -9.83 -12.89 55.73
C LYS A 1122 -9.97 -13.57 54.37
N PHE A 1123 -8.85 -13.71 53.64
CA PHE A 1123 -8.81 -14.38 52.34
C PHE A 1123 -9.23 -15.86 52.36
N PHE A 1124 -9.02 -16.53 53.51
CA PHE A 1124 -9.28 -17.95 53.66
C PHE A 1124 -10.76 -18.29 53.92
N ARG A 1125 -11.53 -17.36 54.50
CA ARG A 1125 -12.91 -17.64 54.95
C ARG A 1125 -13.99 -17.20 53.97
N ASP A 1126 -13.71 -16.24 53.10
CA ASP A 1126 -14.74 -15.55 52.31
C ASP A 1126 -14.62 -15.83 50.81
N LEU A 1127 -15.71 -16.30 50.18
CA LEU A 1127 -15.72 -16.79 48.79
C LEU A 1127 -15.77 -15.67 47.73
N SER A 1128 -16.10 -14.43 48.12
CA SER A 1128 -16.32 -13.29 47.23
C SER A 1128 -15.13 -12.31 47.16
N VAL A 1129 -14.11 -12.47 47.99
CA VAL A 1129 -12.98 -11.52 48.04
C VAL A 1129 -11.94 -11.88 46.99
N GLN A 1130 -11.80 -11.03 45.97
CA GLN A 1130 -10.71 -11.08 44.99
C GLN A 1130 -9.35 -10.74 45.65
N ALA A 1131 -8.27 -11.36 45.16
CA ALA A 1131 -6.90 -11.33 45.71
C ALA A 1131 -6.19 -9.97 45.70
N ASN A 1132 -6.91 -8.89 45.55
CA ASN A 1132 -6.33 -7.59 45.25
C ASN A 1132 -5.75 -6.86 46.48
N ALA A 1133 -5.90 -7.39 47.70
CA ALA A 1133 -5.40 -6.75 48.92
C ALA A 1133 -4.03 -7.26 49.41
N LEU A 1134 -3.51 -8.38 48.88
CA LEU A 1134 -2.22 -8.98 49.29
C LEU A 1134 -1.13 -8.89 48.20
N ILE A 1135 -1.49 -8.39 47.02
CA ILE A 1135 -0.63 -8.33 45.85
C ILE A 1135 -0.02 -6.93 45.77
N THR A 1136 1.27 -6.83 46.08
CA THR A 1136 2.02 -5.55 46.13
C THR A 1136 2.73 -5.23 44.81
N SER A 1137 2.87 -6.18 43.90
CA SER A 1137 3.48 -5.98 42.58
C SER A 1137 2.60 -6.55 41.45
N LYS A 1138 2.58 -5.87 40.30
CA LYS A 1138 1.88 -6.33 39.09
C LYS A 1138 2.41 -7.68 38.59
N SER A 1139 3.67 -7.98 38.86
CA SER A 1139 4.28 -9.29 38.56
C SER A 1139 3.71 -10.41 39.40
N ASP A 1140 3.43 -10.15 40.69
CA ASP A 1140 2.82 -11.13 41.59
C ASP A 1140 1.34 -11.36 41.26
N GLN A 1141 0.67 -10.33 40.74
CA GLN A 1141 -0.70 -10.44 40.21
C GLN A 1141 -0.74 -11.36 39.00
N ASN A 1142 0.08 -11.05 37.99
CA ASN A 1142 0.15 -11.83 36.76
C ASN A 1142 0.51 -13.29 37.05
N PHE A 1143 1.45 -13.54 37.97
CA PHE A 1143 1.82 -14.89 38.38
C PHE A 1143 0.67 -15.65 39.03
N LEU A 1144 -0.10 -15.03 39.93
CA LEU A 1144 -1.27 -15.68 40.52
C LEU A 1144 -2.40 -15.89 39.51
N ASP A 1145 -2.63 -14.96 38.60
CA ASP A 1145 -3.66 -15.07 37.57
C ASP A 1145 -3.33 -16.20 36.60
N GLU A 1146 -2.06 -16.31 36.17
CA GLU A 1146 -1.58 -17.39 35.31
C GLU A 1146 -1.62 -18.76 36.01
N LEU A 1147 -1.24 -18.82 37.29
CA LEU A 1147 -1.34 -20.02 38.11
C LEU A 1147 -2.79 -20.47 38.29
N ASN A 1148 -3.71 -19.54 38.59
CA ASN A 1148 -5.12 -19.84 38.76
C ASN A 1148 -5.75 -20.31 37.44
N ALA A 1149 -5.45 -19.62 36.33
CA ALA A 1149 -5.94 -20.00 35.00
C ALA A 1149 -5.47 -21.42 34.61
N TYR A 1150 -4.22 -21.77 34.89
CA TYR A 1150 -3.71 -23.11 34.61
C TYR A 1150 -4.38 -24.19 35.48
N ILE A 1151 -4.61 -23.90 36.77
CA ILE A 1151 -5.33 -24.81 37.67
C ILE A 1151 -6.80 -24.99 37.21
N GLU A 1152 -7.46 -23.91 36.79
CA GLU A 1152 -8.85 -23.94 36.32
C GLU A 1152 -9.00 -24.70 34.99
N GLN A 1153 -8.08 -24.54 34.04
CA GLN A 1153 -8.10 -25.28 32.77
C GLN A 1153 -8.00 -26.80 32.97
N ARG A 1154 -7.29 -27.25 34.02
CA ARG A 1154 -7.13 -28.67 34.36
C ARG A 1154 -7.84 -29.05 35.66
N ILE A 1155 -8.94 -28.37 35.98
CA ILE A 1155 -9.61 -28.55 37.27
C ILE A 1155 -10.16 -29.98 37.46
N ALA A 1156 -10.63 -30.60 36.37
CA ALA A 1156 -11.18 -31.96 36.34
C ALA A 1156 -10.10 -33.06 36.41
N ASP A 1157 -8.82 -32.72 36.31
CA ASP A 1157 -7.73 -33.68 36.21
C ASP A 1157 -7.24 -34.16 37.59
N PRO A 1158 -7.50 -35.40 38.01
CA PRO A 1158 -7.14 -35.85 39.35
C PRO A 1158 -5.62 -35.92 39.60
N ASP A 1159 -4.80 -36.01 38.55
CA ASP A 1159 -3.36 -36.25 38.64
C ASP A 1159 -2.51 -34.97 38.59
N LEU A 1160 -3.14 -33.78 38.54
CA LEU A 1160 -2.43 -32.49 38.52
C LEU A 1160 -1.45 -32.36 39.70
N SER A 1161 -0.15 -32.42 39.42
CA SER A 1161 0.90 -32.45 40.42
C SER A 1161 1.64 -31.12 40.57
N LEU A 1162 2.42 -30.98 41.65
CA LEU A 1162 3.32 -29.84 41.84
C LEU A 1162 4.32 -29.71 40.68
N ASN A 1163 4.71 -30.82 40.04
CA ASN A 1163 5.65 -30.80 38.92
C ASN A 1163 5.01 -30.19 37.67
N ASP A 1164 3.72 -30.46 37.45
CA ASP A 1164 3.00 -29.91 36.31
C ASP A 1164 2.85 -28.40 36.44
N LEU A 1165 2.56 -27.91 37.66
CA LEU A 1165 2.54 -26.46 37.93
C LEU A 1165 3.91 -25.82 37.77
N ALA A 1166 4.97 -26.47 38.28
CA ALA A 1166 6.34 -25.98 38.14
C ALA A 1166 6.76 -25.90 36.67
N ASN A 1167 6.45 -26.92 35.86
CA ASN A 1167 6.75 -26.93 34.43
C ASN A 1167 5.93 -25.89 33.66
N ALA A 1168 4.63 -25.77 33.95
CA ALA A 1168 3.75 -24.82 33.29
C ALA A 1168 4.14 -23.37 33.56
N MET A 1169 4.55 -23.08 34.80
CA MET A 1169 5.00 -21.73 35.19
C MET A 1169 6.49 -21.50 34.90
N HIS A 1170 7.20 -22.47 34.30
CA HIS A 1170 8.65 -22.45 34.07
C HIS A 1170 9.50 -22.16 35.33
N LEU A 1171 9.06 -22.65 36.49
CA LEU A 1171 9.71 -22.43 37.80
C LEU A 1171 10.19 -23.73 38.44
N GLY A 1172 11.30 -23.65 39.18
CA GLY A 1172 11.73 -24.74 40.06
C GLY A 1172 10.74 -24.96 41.21
N LYS A 1173 10.58 -26.21 41.67
CA LYS A 1173 9.59 -26.61 42.70
C LYS A 1173 9.71 -25.81 44.00
N THR A 1174 10.94 -25.56 44.45
CA THR A 1174 11.21 -24.81 45.70
C THR A 1174 10.81 -23.34 45.56
N THR A 1175 11.14 -22.73 44.43
CA THR A 1175 10.78 -21.34 44.09
C THR A 1175 9.26 -21.19 44.00
N LEU A 1176 8.59 -22.09 43.29
CA LEU A 1176 7.13 -22.12 43.20
C LEU A 1176 6.49 -22.27 44.59
N SER A 1177 6.99 -23.20 45.41
CA SER A 1177 6.44 -23.44 46.74
C SER A 1177 6.63 -22.24 47.67
N SER A 1178 7.82 -21.65 47.72
CA SER A 1178 8.10 -20.48 48.56
C SER A 1178 7.27 -19.28 48.13
N LYS A 1179 7.13 -19.06 46.81
CA LYS A 1179 6.38 -17.94 46.26
C LYS A 1179 4.88 -18.06 46.51
N VAL A 1180 4.29 -19.22 46.20
CA VAL A 1180 2.86 -19.47 46.44
C VAL A 1180 2.57 -19.38 47.93
N SER A 1181 3.42 -19.92 48.81
CA SER A 1181 3.24 -19.79 50.26
C SER A 1181 3.47 -18.37 50.78
N GLY A 1182 4.43 -17.61 50.25
CA GLY A 1182 4.70 -16.23 50.64
C GLY A 1182 3.55 -15.27 50.30
N ILE A 1183 2.95 -15.46 49.12
CA ILE A 1183 1.82 -14.64 48.63
C ILE A 1183 0.49 -15.11 49.25
N THR A 1184 0.17 -16.40 49.15
CA THR A 1184 -1.16 -16.94 49.53
C THR A 1184 -1.24 -17.37 51.00
N GLY A 1185 -0.11 -17.59 51.67
CA GLY A 1185 -0.03 -18.19 53.01
C GLY A 1185 -0.13 -19.72 53.02
N TYR A 1186 -0.28 -20.40 51.87
CA TYR A 1186 -0.50 -21.85 51.81
C TYR A 1186 0.48 -22.60 50.90
N PRO A 1187 0.78 -23.89 51.20
CA PRO A 1187 1.52 -24.73 50.27
C PRO A 1187 0.75 -24.99 48.97
N PRO A 1188 1.41 -25.10 47.80
CA PRO A 1188 0.74 -25.20 46.50
C PRO A 1188 -0.30 -26.31 46.38
N ILE A 1189 -0.03 -27.51 46.91
CA ILE A 1189 -0.99 -28.64 46.87
C ILE A 1189 -2.27 -28.31 47.66
N LYS A 1190 -2.11 -27.65 48.81
CA LYS A 1190 -3.25 -27.22 49.63
C LYS A 1190 -4.05 -26.12 48.92
N TYR A 1191 -3.36 -25.28 48.13
CA TYR A 1191 -3.95 -24.22 47.32
C TYR A 1191 -4.76 -24.77 46.13
N ILE A 1192 -4.24 -25.74 45.36
CA ILE A 1192 -5.01 -26.43 44.29
C ILE A 1192 -6.30 -27.01 44.87
N ARG A 1193 -6.18 -27.72 46.00
CA ARG A 1193 -7.34 -28.32 46.67
C ARG A 1193 -8.38 -27.27 47.06
N LEU A 1194 -7.94 -26.10 47.53
CA LEU A 1194 -8.85 -25.00 47.86
C LEU A 1194 -9.59 -24.48 46.62
N ILE A 1195 -8.91 -24.31 45.49
CA ILE A 1195 -9.54 -23.86 44.22
C ILE A 1195 -10.56 -24.89 43.72
N ARG A 1196 -10.22 -26.19 43.71
CA ARG A 1196 -11.16 -27.26 43.35
C ARG A 1196 -12.43 -27.26 44.20
N LEU A 1197 -12.27 -27.09 45.52
CA LEU A 1197 -13.42 -27.01 46.44
C LEU A 1197 -14.27 -25.75 46.21
N ARG A 1198 -13.66 -24.60 45.87
CA ARG A 1198 -14.42 -23.39 45.49
C ARG A 1198 -15.23 -23.58 44.21
N HIS A 1199 -14.63 -24.19 43.19
CA HIS A 1199 -15.35 -24.47 41.94
C HIS A 1199 -16.46 -25.51 42.15
N ALA A 1200 -16.22 -26.51 43.00
CA ALA A 1200 -17.24 -27.47 43.38
C ALA A 1200 -18.40 -26.81 44.12
N ALA A 1201 -18.12 -25.85 45.01
CA ALA A 1201 -19.15 -25.08 45.71
C ALA A 1201 -20.02 -24.27 44.74
N LYS A 1202 -19.43 -23.73 43.66
CA LYS A 1202 -20.17 -23.03 42.60
C LYS A 1202 -21.07 -23.98 41.82
N LEU A 1203 -20.55 -25.11 41.35
CA LEU A 1203 -21.34 -26.12 40.62
C LEU A 1203 -22.47 -26.72 41.47
N LEU A 1204 -22.26 -26.90 42.78
CA LEU A 1204 -23.29 -27.37 43.70
C LEU A 1204 -24.40 -26.32 43.93
N LYS A 1205 -24.12 -25.03 43.78
CA LYS A 1205 -25.14 -23.97 43.84
C LYS A 1205 -26.05 -23.97 42.62
N GLU A 1206 -25.54 -24.36 41.45
CA GLU A 1206 -26.31 -24.40 40.20
C GLU A 1206 -27.34 -25.56 40.17
N GLN A 1207 -27.25 -26.53 41.09
CA GLN A 1207 -28.15 -27.70 41.27
C GLN A 1207 -28.34 -28.61 40.03
N THR A 1208 -27.49 -28.49 39.01
CA THR A 1208 -27.59 -29.25 37.75
C THR A 1208 -26.97 -30.65 37.80
N HIS A 1209 -26.09 -30.90 38.77
CA HIS A 1209 -25.30 -32.13 38.87
C HIS A 1209 -25.37 -32.73 40.28
N THR A 1210 -25.27 -34.05 40.37
CA THR A 1210 -25.20 -34.75 41.67
C THR A 1210 -23.86 -34.53 42.37
N VAL A 1211 -23.81 -34.67 43.70
CA VAL A 1211 -22.57 -34.46 44.48
C VAL A 1211 -21.40 -35.34 43.98
N SER A 1212 -21.71 -36.57 43.53
CA SER A 1212 -20.71 -37.49 42.97
C SER A 1212 -20.22 -37.02 41.60
N GLU A 1213 -21.09 -36.48 40.74
CA GLU A 1213 -20.68 -35.92 39.44
C GLU A 1213 -19.81 -34.68 39.63
N VAL A 1214 -20.21 -33.76 40.53
CA VAL A 1214 -19.40 -32.57 40.83
C VAL A 1214 -18.03 -32.95 41.38
N CYS A 1215 -17.93 -33.97 42.22
CA CYS A 1215 -16.65 -34.50 42.71
C CYS A 1215 -15.69 -34.83 41.57
N TYR A 1216 -16.15 -35.56 40.55
CA TYR A 1216 -15.31 -35.93 39.41
C TYR A 1216 -15.04 -34.73 38.48
N MET A 1217 -16.01 -33.83 38.27
CA MET A 1217 -15.85 -32.63 37.44
C MET A 1217 -14.79 -31.66 37.98
N VAL A 1218 -14.54 -31.68 39.29
CA VAL A 1218 -13.48 -30.87 39.92
C VAL A 1218 -12.23 -31.68 40.27
N GLY A 1219 -12.07 -32.87 39.67
CA GLY A 1219 -10.83 -33.64 39.73
C GLY A 1219 -10.56 -34.31 41.07
N PHE A 1220 -11.59 -34.64 41.84
CA PHE A 1220 -11.47 -35.56 42.97
C PHE A 1220 -11.86 -36.98 42.53
N SER A 1221 -11.00 -37.95 42.81
CA SER A 1221 -11.21 -39.36 42.46
C SER A 1221 -12.07 -40.13 43.47
N ASP A 1222 -12.24 -39.61 44.70
CA ASP A 1222 -13.04 -40.23 45.76
C ASP A 1222 -14.09 -39.25 46.32
N PRO A 1223 -15.39 -39.51 46.09
CA PRO A 1223 -16.52 -38.71 46.62
C PRO A 1223 -16.56 -38.60 48.15
N TYR A 1224 -16.07 -39.60 48.89
CA TYR A 1224 -16.03 -39.55 50.35
C TYR A 1224 -14.95 -38.60 50.85
N TYR A 1225 -13.74 -38.69 50.28
CA TYR A 1225 -12.66 -37.75 50.58
C TYR A 1225 -13.01 -36.31 50.17
N PHE A 1226 -13.64 -36.13 49.01
CA PHE A 1226 -14.17 -34.83 48.57
C PHE A 1226 -15.16 -34.26 49.59
N SER A 1227 -16.14 -35.05 50.03
CA SER A 1227 -17.15 -34.59 50.99
C SER A 1227 -16.56 -34.21 52.36
N LYS A 1228 -15.54 -34.94 52.83
CA LYS A 1228 -14.81 -34.61 54.06
C LYS A 1228 -14.03 -33.30 53.93
N CYS A 1229 -13.32 -33.11 52.82
CA CYS A 1229 -12.56 -31.89 52.55
C CYS A 1229 -13.48 -30.68 52.37
N PHE A 1230 -14.60 -30.84 51.66
CA PHE A 1230 -15.61 -29.81 51.47
C PHE A 1230 -16.23 -29.37 52.80
N LYS A 1231 -16.62 -30.35 53.65
CA LYS A 1231 -17.15 -30.05 55.00
C LYS A 1231 -16.12 -29.38 55.89
N GLN A 1232 -14.84 -29.76 55.81
CA GLN A 1232 -13.79 -29.12 56.60
C GLN A 1232 -13.57 -27.65 56.17
N GLN A 1233 -13.71 -27.36 54.87
CA GLN A 1233 -13.50 -26.01 54.34
C GLN A 1233 -14.72 -25.09 54.54
N PHE A 1234 -15.93 -25.58 54.28
CA PHE A 1234 -17.16 -24.78 54.31
C PHE A 1234 -18.05 -25.03 55.53
N GLY A 1235 -17.61 -25.88 56.47
CA GLY A 1235 -18.33 -26.22 57.70
C GLY A 1235 -19.52 -27.19 57.49
N VAL A 1236 -20.07 -27.29 56.28
CA VAL A 1236 -21.26 -28.11 55.96
C VAL A 1236 -20.98 -29.16 54.87
N PRO A 1237 -21.68 -30.31 54.86
CA PRO A 1237 -21.53 -31.31 53.81
C PRO A 1237 -21.99 -30.78 52.43
N PRO A 1238 -21.36 -31.19 51.32
CA PRO A 1238 -21.69 -30.67 49.99
C PRO A 1238 -23.14 -30.92 49.54
N SER A 1239 -23.77 -32.01 50.00
CA SER A 1239 -25.19 -32.31 49.73
C SER A 1239 -26.15 -31.27 50.33
N SER A 1240 -25.78 -30.64 51.44
CA SER A 1240 -26.60 -29.62 52.12
C SER A 1240 -26.29 -28.21 51.62
N TYR A 1241 -25.11 -27.99 51.03
CA TYR A 1241 -24.66 -26.68 50.58
C TYR A 1241 -25.51 -26.13 49.42
N GLY A 1242 -25.90 -26.97 48.46
CA GLY A 1242 -26.74 -26.57 47.32
C GLY A 1242 -28.20 -26.20 47.70
N MET A 1243 -28.72 -26.68 48.84
CA MET A 1243 -30.10 -26.43 49.28
C MET A 1243 -30.26 -25.19 50.19
N MET A 1244 -29.16 -24.59 50.68
CA MET A 1244 -29.18 -23.54 51.71
C MET A 1244 -29.44 -22.10 51.20
N GLN A 1245 -29.76 -21.88 49.92
CA GLN A 1245 -30.00 -20.54 49.35
C GLN A 1245 -31.36 -20.34 48.64
N ALA A 1246 -32.34 -21.23 48.82
CA ALA A 1246 -33.72 -20.97 48.39
C ALA A 1246 -34.49 -20.01 49.34
N ASP A 1247 -33.98 -19.78 50.56
CA ASP A 1247 -34.62 -18.92 51.58
C ASP A 1247 -33.91 -17.55 51.78
N GLY A 1248 -32.85 -17.26 51.01
CA GLY A 1248 -32.01 -16.05 51.21
C GLY A 1248 -32.23 -14.90 50.21
N GLU A 1249 -33.03 -15.08 49.16
CA GLU A 1249 -33.23 -14.09 48.08
C GLU A 1249 -34.46 -13.17 48.29
N LYS A 1250 -35.10 -13.16 49.47
CA LYS A 1250 -36.28 -12.31 49.75
C LYS A 1250 -36.04 -11.01 50.53
N ASP A 1251 -34.87 -10.80 51.15
CA ASP A 1251 -34.67 -9.67 52.07
C ASP A 1251 -33.84 -8.48 51.52
N GLU A 1252 -33.30 -8.54 50.30
CA GLU A 1252 -32.51 -7.43 49.72
C GLU A 1252 -33.28 -6.51 48.73
N GLN A 1253 -34.57 -6.76 48.47
CA GLN A 1253 -35.42 -5.87 47.66
C GLN A 1253 -36.21 -4.81 48.46
N GLN A 1254 -35.95 -4.63 49.76
CA GLN A 1254 -36.63 -3.63 50.60
C GLN A 1254 -35.73 -2.56 51.24
N SER A 1255 -34.46 -2.44 50.81
CA SER A 1255 -33.57 -1.34 51.24
C SER A 1255 -33.08 -0.45 50.08
N GLN A 1256 -33.83 -0.41 48.97
CA GLN A 1256 -33.76 0.67 47.98
C GLN A 1256 -35.18 1.20 47.72
N ALA A 1257 -35.69 1.95 48.70
CA ALA A 1257 -36.70 3.00 48.58
C ALA A 1257 -36.33 4.12 49.55
#